data_AF-A0A4D4K0E5-F1
#
_entry.id   AF-A0A4D4K0E5-F1
#
_cell.length_a   1.000
_cell.length_b   1.000
_cell.length_c   1.000
_cell.angle_alpha   90.00
_cell.angle_beta   90.00
_cell.angle_gamma   90.00
#
_symmetry.space_group_name_H-M   'P 1'
#
loop_
_entity.id
_entity.type
_entity.pdbx_description
1 polymer ?
#
loop_
_entity_poly.entity_id
_entity_poly.type
_entity_poly.pdbx_seq_one_letter_code
_entity_poly.pdbx_strand_id
1 'polypeptide(L)'
;MALLAAFALLTAVCGSLATAPGASAKAAALPTGWATAVNKGSGKCVDARGAATVNGTAVQQYACNNSAAQLWKFEDTGDGYVRVDNRNDSAQAWDVTDVSTADGAPVQLWTYSGGDNQQWRAVDEGGGAYHFVNRHSGKCLDVPSASTQDGVQLTQYTCNGSAAQSFQVAAVPEQPGDGPDLGPNVAVFDPTMPASTIQGRLNSIFQQQERNQFGSNRYAVLFKPGTYSADVNVGFYTQVLGLGMSPDDVTINGAVHAEADWFQGNATQNFWRGAENLSVTPTSGTDRWAVSQAAPYRRMHVRGSLQLDDGGWSSGGFMADSKIDGQVRSGSQQQWLSRNTQWGSWSGSNWNMVFVGALNAPSGNFPNPPYTVVNQTPTVREKPFLYVDQAGAYKVFVPSLRSNSQGTTWAGGAPAGSSLPIDQFFIAKPGVSASAINAALAQGKHLLFTPGVYHLGETLKVTRPDTVVLGLGLATLVPDNGVTAMTVADVDGVKVAGLLFDAGTVNSASLMEVGPSGAGGKHAANPTSLHDVFFRVGGAGVGKASKSLVVNSSNVIGDHLWIWRADHGDGVGWNTNTAANGLIVNGADVTMYGLFVEHYQQYQTIWNGNGGRTYFYQNEMPYDPPDQGAWMNGNTQGYAAYKVGPNVTSHEAWGLGSYCYFNVNPGVVAARAFEVPDTPGVRFHHMVTVSLGGTGTISHVINNTGGPSNSGNNVANLVNYP
;
A
#
# COMPACT_ATOMS: atom_id res chain seq x y z
N MET A 1 -56.72 74.08 1.16
CA MET A 1 -57.67 72.97 1.36
C MET A 1 -56.85 71.80 1.88
N ALA A 2 -56.77 71.58 3.19
CA ALA A 2 -57.81 70.98 4.03
C ALA A 2 -57.90 69.45 3.83
N LEU A 3 -57.55 68.75 4.92
CA LEU A 3 -58.06 67.48 5.42
C LEU A 3 -57.38 66.13 5.07
N LEU A 4 -56.73 65.62 6.13
CA LEU A 4 -56.92 64.32 6.82
C LEU A 4 -56.40 63.02 6.19
N ALA A 5 -55.43 62.38 6.86
CA ALA A 5 -55.71 61.25 7.77
C ALA A 5 -54.51 60.96 8.71
N ALA A 6 -54.85 60.76 9.99
CA ALA A 6 -54.06 60.50 11.20
C ALA A 6 -53.93 58.96 11.43
N PHE A 7 -53.14 58.34 12.32
CA PHE A 7 -52.02 58.65 13.23
C PHE A 7 -51.53 57.28 13.80
N ALA A 8 -50.21 57.16 14.08
CA ALA A 8 -49.57 56.45 15.23
C ALA A 8 -49.77 54.92 15.44
N LEU A 9 -48.83 54.12 15.95
CA LEU A 9 -47.67 54.34 16.83
C LEU A 9 -46.76 53.08 16.76
N LEU A 10 -45.44 53.19 16.83
CA LEU A 10 -44.61 52.35 17.72
C LEU A 10 -43.19 52.93 17.88
N THR A 11 -42.69 52.78 19.09
CA THR A 11 -41.54 53.39 19.78
C THR A 11 -40.15 53.00 19.24
N ALA A 12 -39.26 54.00 19.12
CA ALA A 12 -37.83 53.81 18.90
C ALA A 12 -37.07 53.89 20.24
N VAL A 13 -36.29 52.86 20.55
CA VAL A 13 -35.32 52.86 21.66
C VAL A 13 -33.93 53.08 21.08
N CYS A 14 -33.23 54.05 21.67
CA CYS A 14 -31.87 54.47 21.37
C CYS A 14 -30.87 53.40 21.87
N GLY A 15 -29.99 52.91 20.98
CA GLY A 15 -28.93 51.97 21.30
C GLY A 15 -27.58 52.49 20.80
N SER A 16 -26.67 52.72 21.74
CA SER A 16 -25.28 53.15 21.59
C SER A 16 -24.46 52.28 20.63
N LEU A 17 -23.70 52.92 19.74
CA LEU A 17 -22.63 52.31 18.93
C LEU A 17 -21.49 51.85 19.87
N ALA A 18 -21.48 50.57 20.22
CA ALA A 18 -20.32 49.90 20.77
C ALA A 18 -19.39 49.51 19.60
N THR A 19 -18.16 50.00 19.62
CA THR A 19 -17.06 49.53 18.77
C THR A 19 -16.87 48.04 18.98
N ALA A 20 -16.92 47.26 17.89
CA ALA A 20 -16.66 45.82 17.91
C ALA A 20 -15.23 45.56 18.46
N PRO A 21 -15.03 44.55 19.32
CA PRO A 21 -13.68 44.08 19.64
C PRO A 21 -13.07 43.49 18.36
N GLY A 22 -11.85 43.88 18.05
CA GLY A 22 -11.10 43.40 16.90
C GLY A 22 -11.07 41.87 16.86
N ALA A 23 -11.22 41.32 15.65
CA ALA A 23 -11.01 39.90 15.40
C ALA A 23 -9.64 39.50 15.97
N SER A 24 -9.64 38.60 16.96
CA SER A 24 -8.40 37.99 17.45
C SER A 24 -7.74 37.30 16.27
N ALA A 25 -6.53 37.71 15.93
CA ALA A 25 -5.68 36.96 15.02
C ALA A 25 -5.62 35.51 15.53
N LYS A 26 -5.85 34.55 14.64
CA LYS A 26 -5.70 33.13 14.93
C LYS A 26 -4.26 32.92 15.38
N ALA A 27 -4.06 32.28 16.53
CA ALA A 27 -2.72 31.95 17.00
C ALA A 27 -1.99 31.14 15.91
N ALA A 28 -0.74 31.49 15.61
CA ALA A 28 0.06 30.70 14.67
C ALA A 28 0.27 29.31 15.29
N ALA A 29 -0.11 28.25 14.58
CA ALA A 29 0.21 26.90 14.99
C ALA A 29 1.74 26.68 14.85
N LEU A 30 2.34 25.94 15.78
CA LEU A 30 3.73 25.49 15.64
C LEU A 30 3.91 24.74 14.31
N PRO A 31 5.10 24.79 13.69
CA PRO A 31 5.38 24.01 12.49
C PRO A 31 5.19 22.50 12.72
N THR A 32 4.63 21.80 11.72
CA THR A 32 4.44 20.35 11.75
C THR A 32 5.71 19.56 11.39
N GLY A 33 6.72 20.23 10.83
CA GLY A 33 8.01 19.65 10.45
C GLY A 33 9.16 20.13 11.34
N TRP A 34 10.39 19.88 10.91
CA TRP A 34 11.58 20.37 11.61
C TRP A 34 11.63 21.90 11.62
N ALA A 35 11.95 22.45 12.77
CA ALA A 35 12.02 23.89 12.97
C ALA A 35 13.23 24.27 13.82
N THR A 36 13.70 25.50 13.63
CA THR A 36 14.65 26.15 14.54
C THR A 36 13.87 26.96 15.57
N ALA A 37 14.35 26.98 16.81
CA ALA A 37 13.92 27.93 17.83
C ALA A 37 15.07 28.92 18.09
N VAL A 38 14.88 30.21 17.79
CA VAL A 38 15.90 31.26 17.91
C VAL A 38 15.53 32.22 19.01
N ASN A 39 16.36 32.36 20.05
CA ASN A 39 16.09 33.30 21.13
C ASN A 39 16.10 34.75 20.60
N LYS A 40 15.07 35.54 20.90
CA LYS A 40 14.97 36.94 20.43
C LYS A 40 15.99 37.88 21.07
N GLY A 41 16.43 37.59 22.29
CA GLY A 41 17.41 38.41 23.01
C GLY A 41 18.83 38.26 22.46
N SER A 42 19.24 37.03 22.16
CA SER A 42 20.60 36.72 21.69
C SER A 42 20.74 36.52 20.18
N GLY A 43 19.65 36.23 19.47
CA GLY A 43 19.67 35.84 18.06
C GLY A 43 20.26 34.44 17.82
N LYS A 44 20.43 33.64 18.88
CA LYS A 44 21.05 32.30 18.83
C LYS A 44 20.02 31.18 18.85
N CYS A 45 20.39 30.05 18.27
CA CYS A 45 19.53 28.89 18.14
C CYS A 45 19.60 28.04 19.42
N VAL A 46 18.46 27.45 19.81
CA VAL A 46 18.43 26.35 20.78
C VAL A 46 19.12 25.13 20.15
N ASP A 47 20.06 24.53 20.87
CA ASP A 47 21.08 23.62 20.35
C ASP A 47 21.32 22.46 21.32
N ALA A 48 21.36 21.23 20.81
CA ALA A 48 21.83 20.07 21.56
C ALA A 48 23.36 20.05 21.55
N ARG A 49 23.99 20.22 22.72
CA ARG A 49 25.43 20.41 22.83
C ARG A 49 26.22 19.31 22.12
N GLY A 50 27.02 19.71 21.13
CA GLY A 50 27.90 18.81 20.39
C GLY A 50 27.17 17.79 19.51
N ALA A 51 25.88 18.02 19.19
CA ALA A 51 25.03 17.09 18.47
C ALA A 51 24.90 15.70 19.15
N ALA A 52 25.13 15.62 20.46
CA ALA A 52 25.04 14.36 21.20
C ALA A 52 23.57 13.96 21.44
N THR A 53 23.34 12.65 21.58
CA THR A 53 22.01 12.04 21.74
C THR A 53 21.85 11.26 23.04
N VAL A 54 22.86 11.32 23.92
CA VAL A 54 22.82 10.62 25.21
C VAL A 54 22.03 11.43 26.24
N ASN A 55 21.33 10.72 27.14
CA ASN A 55 20.65 11.32 28.28
C ASN A 55 21.61 12.21 29.09
N GLY A 56 21.16 13.41 29.43
CA GLY A 56 21.97 14.42 30.11
C GLY A 56 22.73 15.37 29.18
N THR A 57 22.58 15.24 27.86
CA THR A 57 23.17 16.22 26.92
C THR A 57 22.55 17.59 27.17
N ALA A 58 23.38 18.61 27.41
CA ALA A 58 22.90 19.97 27.68
C ALA A 58 22.14 20.55 26.46
N VAL A 59 20.96 21.11 26.71
CA VAL A 59 20.26 21.97 25.75
C VAL A 59 20.72 23.40 26.00
N GLN A 60 21.39 23.99 25.02
CA GLN A 60 22.09 25.27 25.13
C GLN A 60 21.64 26.25 24.06
N GLN A 61 22.11 27.50 24.12
CA GLN A 61 22.11 28.38 22.96
C GLN A 61 23.46 28.35 22.25
N TYR A 62 23.43 28.38 20.92
CA TYR A 62 24.63 28.44 20.09
C TYR A 62 24.36 29.25 18.82
N ALA A 63 25.41 29.80 18.21
CA ALA A 63 25.34 30.43 16.90
C ALA A 63 24.59 29.52 15.91
N CYS A 64 23.58 30.07 15.24
CA CYS A 64 22.78 29.31 14.29
C CYS A 64 23.67 28.79 13.15
N ASN A 65 23.69 27.48 12.96
CA ASN A 65 24.60 26.78 12.07
C ASN A 65 23.91 25.72 11.18
N ASN A 66 22.57 25.63 11.23
CA ASN A 66 21.73 24.72 10.45
C ASN A 66 22.02 23.22 10.66
N SER A 67 22.77 22.85 11.71
CA SER A 67 22.99 21.44 12.04
C SER A 67 21.73 20.80 12.61
N ALA A 68 21.63 19.46 12.54
CA ALA A 68 20.54 18.71 13.17
C ALA A 68 20.45 18.93 14.69
N ALA A 69 21.53 19.36 15.35
CA ALA A 69 21.52 19.73 16.76
C ALA A 69 20.58 20.90 17.07
N GLN A 70 20.25 21.74 16.08
CA GLN A 70 19.42 22.93 16.22
C GLN A 70 18.01 22.77 15.63
N LEU A 71 17.70 21.55 15.18
CA LEU A 71 16.42 21.21 14.57
C LEU A 71 15.57 20.42 15.54
N TRP A 72 14.37 20.92 15.75
CA TRP A 72 13.44 20.45 16.76
C TRP A 72 12.08 20.14 16.12
N LYS A 73 11.43 19.08 16.61
CA LYS A 73 10.06 18.72 16.22
C LYS A 73 9.15 18.90 17.42
N PHE A 74 8.02 19.57 17.20
CA PHE A 74 7.01 19.80 18.23
C PHE A 74 5.88 18.81 18.04
N GLU A 75 5.72 17.86 18.96
CA GLU A 75 4.68 16.82 18.87
C GLU A 75 3.67 16.97 19.99
N ASP A 76 2.38 16.97 19.65
CA ASP A 76 1.28 17.15 20.59
C ASP A 76 1.24 16.02 21.63
N THR A 77 1.18 16.40 22.90
CA THR A 77 1.01 15.48 24.03
C THR A 77 -0.36 15.59 24.69
N GLY A 78 -1.27 16.38 24.10
CA GLY A 78 -2.61 16.64 24.62
C GLY A 78 -2.67 17.88 25.52
N ASP A 79 -3.88 18.39 25.75
CA ASP A 79 -4.17 19.55 26.62
C ASP A 79 -3.42 20.85 26.25
N GLY A 80 -2.97 20.97 25.00
CA GLY A 80 -2.21 22.14 24.53
C GLY A 80 -0.72 22.11 24.90
N TYR A 81 -0.19 20.95 25.30
CA TYR A 81 1.23 20.74 25.53
C TYR A 81 1.87 19.97 24.37
N VAL A 82 3.17 20.15 24.21
CA VAL A 82 4.00 19.43 23.24
C VAL A 82 5.23 18.85 23.90
N ARG A 83 5.76 17.77 23.32
CA ARG A 83 7.16 17.39 23.48
C ARG A 83 8.00 18.05 22.38
N VAL A 84 9.27 18.31 22.68
CA VAL A 84 10.21 18.99 21.77
C VAL A 84 11.40 18.08 21.51
N ASP A 85 11.37 17.36 20.39
CA ASP A 85 12.29 16.27 20.09
C ASP A 85 13.46 16.75 19.22
N ASN A 86 14.67 16.28 19.50
CA ASN A 86 15.86 16.63 18.70
C ASN A 86 15.93 15.84 17.39
N ARG A 87 16.44 16.46 16.33
CA ARG A 87 16.60 15.77 15.04
C ARG A 87 17.65 14.66 15.02
N ASN A 88 18.71 14.75 15.83
CA ASN A 88 19.73 13.70 15.87
C ASN A 88 19.19 12.38 16.47
N ASP A 89 18.19 12.47 17.34
CA ASP A 89 17.47 11.33 17.89
C ASP A 89 16.09 11.79 18.38
N SER A 90 15.04 11.40 17.64
CA SER A 90 13.66 11.80 17.95
C SER A 90 13.10 11.15 19.22
N ALA A 91 13.83 10.27 19.88
CA ALA A 91 13.48 9.78 21.21
C ALA A 91 13.95 10.73 22.32
N GLN A 92 14.81 11.70 22.02
CA GLN A 92 15.40 12.64 22.98
C GLN A 92 14.65 13.97 22.97
N ALA A 93 14.04 14.33 24.11
CA ALA A 93 13.22 15.53 24.26
C ALA A 93 13.83 16.55 25.23
N TRP A 94 13.38 17.81 25.15
CA TRP A 94 13.66 18.82 26.18
C TRP A 94 13.11 18.41 27.54
N ASP A 95 14.01 18.19 28.49
CA ASP A 95 13.74 17.70 29.84
C ASP A 95 14.30 18.70 30.87
N VAL A 96 13.48 19.09 31.85
CA VAL A 96 13.99 19.82 33.03
C VAL A 96 14.61 18.80 33.97
N THR A 97 15.91 18.96 34.23
CA THR A 97 16.72 18.04 35.04
C THR A 97 16.11 17.82 36.43
N ASP A 98 16.13 16.56 36.88
CA ASP A 98 15.65 16.09 38.18
C ASP A 98 14.18 16.44 38.49
N VAL A 99 13.36 16.65 37.44
CA VAL A 99 11.94 17.02 37.59
C VAL A 99 11.78 18.29 38.46
N SER A 100 12.77 19.18 38.40
CA SER A 100 12.86 20.32 39.32
C SER A 100 11.79 21.37 39.04
N THR A 101 11.34 22.04 40.10
CA THR A 101 10.50 23.26 40.01
C THR A 101 11.29 24.54 40.36
N ALA A 102 12.59 24.43 40.63
CA ALA A 102 13.43 25.56 41.00
C ALA A 102 13.75 26.47 39.81
N ASP A 103 13.95 27.77 40.08
CA ASP A 103 14.52 28.69 39.10
C ASP A 103 15.98 28.32 38.83
N GLY A 104 16.39 28.40 37.57
CA GLY A 104 17.74 28.04 37.14
C GLY A 104 17.98 26.54 37.00
N ALA A 105 16.94 25.69 37.12
CA ALA A 105 17.09 24.27 36.85
C ALA A 105 17.46 24.05 35.37
N PRO A 106 18.53 23.29 35.06
CA PRO A 106 18.99 23.11 33.68
C PRO A 106 17.99 22.35 32.81
N VAL A 107 18.01 22.65 31.51
CA VAL A 107 17.35 21.86 30.48
C VAL A 107 18.39 20.94 29.81
N GLN A 108 18.01 19.69 29.61
CA GLN A 108 18.83 18.65 29.00
C GLN A 108 18.01 17.85 27.97
N LEU A 109 18.70 17.04 27.18
CA LEU A 109 18.08 15.96 26.45
C LEU A 109 17.90 14.76 27.36
N TRP A 110 16.72 14.17 27.30
CA TRP A 110 16.45 12.89 27.93
C TRP A 110 15.47 12.07 27.09
N THR A 111 15.61 10.75 27.17
CA THR A 111 14.64 9.83 26.55
C THR A 111 13.23 10.17 27.01
N TYR A 112 12.34 10.43 26.06
CA TYR A 112 10.95 10.78 26.35
C TYR A 112 10.23 9.59 27.00
N SER A 113 9.69 9.81 28.20
CA SER A 113 8.95 8.81 28.98
C SER A 113 7.55 9.29 29.37
N GLY A 114 7.14 10.48 28.90
CA GLY A 114 5.83 11.07 29.19
C GLY A 114 5.77 11.90 30.47
N GLY A 115 6.90 12.13 31.14
CA GLY A 115 6.93 12.97 32.35
C GLY A 115 6.52 14.42 32.09
N ASP A 116 5.84 15.05 33.04
CA ASP A 116 5.40 16.45 32.90
C ASP A 116 6.58 17.43 32.77
N ASN A 117 7.76 17.10 33.29
CA ASN A 117 8.97 17.89 33.13
C ASN A 117 9.52 17.87 31.69
N GLN A 118 9.00 17.01 30.82
CA GLN A 118 9.35 16.86 29.40
C GLN A 118 8.32 17.49 28.45
N GLN A 119 7.28 18.13 29.00
CA GLN A 119 6.17 18.68 28.24
C GLN A 119 6.12 20.20 28.40
N TRP A 120 5.87 20.89 27.30
CA TRP A 120 5.95 22.34 27.21
C TRP A 120 4.70 22.89 26.53
N ARG A 121 4.12 23.96 27.08
CA ARG A 121 3.08 24.73 26.41
C ARG A 121 3.74 25.87 25.66
N ALA A 122 3.61 25.88 24.34
CA ALA A 122 4.02 27.01 23.51
C ALA A 122 2.93 28.08 23.54
N VAL A 123 3.24 29.25 24.09
CA VAL A 123 2.32 30.38 24.17
C VAL A 123 2.69 31.36 23.06
N ASP A 124 1.77 31.58 22.13
CA ASP A 124 1.96 32.45 20.96
C ASP A 124 2.08 33.92 21.37
N GLU A 125 3.13 34.58 20.88
CA GLU A 125 3.41 36.00 21.05
C GLU A 125 3.18 36.80 19.75
N GLY A 126 2.74 36.13 18.69
CA GLY A 126 2.53 36.68 17.36
C GLY A 126 3.78 36.63 16.47
N GLY A 127 3.58 36.59 15.15
CA GLY A 127 4.67 36.61 14.17
C GLY A 127 5.57 35.36 14.17
N GLY A 128 5.08 34.23 14.70
CA GLY A 128 5.84 32.99 14.82
C GLY A 128 6.78 32.96 16.03
N ALA A 129 6.59 33.85 16.99
CA ALA A 129 7.33 33.85 18.24
C ALA A 129 6.52 33.23 19.38
N TYR A 130 7.22 32.53 20.27
CA TYR A 130 6.62 31.83 21.40
C TYR A 130 7.50 31.96 22.64
N HIS A 131 6.89 31.89 23.81
CA HIS A 131 7.57 31.40 25.01
C HIS A 131 7.06 30.00 25.35
N PHE A 132 7.94 29.18 25.94
CA PHE A 132 7.64 27.79 26.27
C PHE A 132 7.52 27.62 27.78
N VAL A 133 6.34 27.19 28.25
CA VAL A 133 6.05 26.99 29.68
C VAL A 133 6.07 25.50 30.01
N ASN A 134 6.93 25.07 30.92
CA ASN A 134 7.01 23.67 31.33
C ASN A 134 5.73 23.23 32.08
N ARG A 135 5.20 22.05 31.74
CA ARG A 135 3.96 21.50 32.31
C ARG A 135 4.08 21.23 33.81
N HIS A 136 5.24 20.75 34.26
CA HIS A 136 5.45 20.41 35.67
C HIS A 136 5.59 21.64 36.57
N SER A 137 6.41 22.61 36.17
CA SER A 137 6.78 23.75 37.04
C SER A 137 5.99 25.03 36.78
N GLY A 138 5.34 25.16 35.61
CA GLY A 138 4.72 26.41 35.17
C GLY A 138 5.73 27.53 34.82
N LYS A 139 7.02 27.21 34.68
CA LYS A 139 8.11 28.15 34.40
C LYS A 139 8.50 28.15 32.93
N CYS A 140 9.11 29.25 32.49
CA CYS A 140 9.47 29.47 31.10
C CYS A 140 10.88 28.94 30.79
N LEU A 141 11.08 28.42 29.57
CA LEU A 141 12.42 28.24 29.01
C LEU A 141 13.14 29.60 28.97
N ASP A 142 14.35 29.66 29.50
CA ASP A 142 15.08 30.89 29.77
C ASP A 142 16.56 30.76 29.38
N VAL A 143 17.09 31.80 28.73
CA VAL A 143 18.53 32.02 28.58
C VAL A 143 19.07 32.71 29.84
N PRO A 144 19.85 32.01 30.69
CA PRO A 144 20.29 32.56 31.97
C PRO A 144 20.95 33.93 31.84
N SER A 145 20.50 34.87 32.67
CA SER A 145 21.00 36.25 32.72
C SER A 145 20.93 36.99 31.37
N ALA A 146 20.02 36.58 30.46
CA ALA A 146 19.92 37.09 29.09
C ALA A 146 21.25 37.08 28.32
N SER A 147 22.10 36.07 28.59
CA SER A 147 23.42 35.96 27.98
C SER A 147 23.35 35.92 26.45
N THR A 148 24.34 36.50 25.78
CA THR A 148 24.52 36.41 24.33
C THR A 148 25.68 35.49 23.94
N GLN A 149 26.28 34.77 24.89
CA GLN A 149 27.41 33.87 24.66
C GLN A 149 26.97 32.51 24.12
N ASP A 150 27.84 31.87 23.33
CA ASP A 150 27.64 30.48 22.88
C ASP A 150 27.84 29.49 24.01
N GLY A 151 27.16 28.35 23.94
CA GLY A 151 27.36 27.23 24.85
C GLY A 151 26.67 27.38 26.21
N VAL A 152 25.92 28.47 26.41
CA VAL A 152 25.15 28.71 27.62
C VAL A 152 23.97 27.73 27.66
N GLN A 153 23.98 26.83 28.65
CA GLN A 153 22.88 25.89 28.87
C GLN A 153 21.62 26.66 29.26
N LEU A 154 20.50 26.32 28.61
CA LEU A 154 19.19 26.87 28.90
C LEU A 154 18.68 26.32 30.24
N THR A 155 17.87 27.12 30.92
CA THR A 155 17.25 26.76 32.19
C THR A 155 15.75 26.99 32.13
N GLN A 156 15.01 26.51 33.11
CA GLN A 156 13.70 27.11 33.40
C GLN A 156 13.83 28.28 34.39
N TYR A 157 13.01 29.31 34.22
CA TYR A 157 12.93 30.43 35.15
C TYR A 157 11.50 30.98 35.21
N THR A 158 11.14 31.62 36.32
CA THR A 158 9.89 32.35 36.47
C THR A 158 9.61 33.21 35.23
N CYS A 159 8.44 33.02 34.61
CA CYS A 159 8.06 33.74 33.39
C CYS A 159 8.03 35.24 33.66
N ASN A 160 8.88 36.01 32.97
CA ASN A 160 9.14 37.43 33.22
C ASN A 160 8.93 38.31 31.97
N GLY A 161 8.56 37.71 30.82
CA GLY A 161 8.27 38.44 29.58
C GLY A 161 9.49 39.09 28.92
N SER A 162 10.69 38.78 29.38
CA SER A 162 11.92 39.29 28.76
C SER A 162 12.25 38.56 27.45
N ALA A 163 13.09 39.18 26.63
CA ALA A 163 13.58 38.57 25.40
C ALA A 163 14.42 37.29 25.63
N ALA A 164 14.88 37.04 26.87
CA ALA A 164 15.54 35.80 27.26
C ALA A 164 14.62 34.58 27.26
N GLN A 165 13.29 34.78 27.24
CA GLN A 165 12.27 33.73 27.26
C GLN A 165 11.43 33.67 25.99
N SER A 166 11.72 34.52 25.00
CA SER A 166 10.99 34.61 23.73
C SER A 166 11.82 34.00 22.60
N PHE A 167 11.22 33.08 21.84
CA PHE A 167 11.87 32.32 20.78
C PHE A 167 11.10 32.43 19.48
N GLN A 168 11.77 32.90 18.42
CA GLN A 168 11.27 32.82 17.06
C GLN A 168 11.34 31.37 16.59
N VAL A 169 10.20 30.77 16.28
CA VAL A 169 10.11 29.43 15.73
C VAL A 169 9.89 29.54 14.23
N ALA A 170 10.82 28.98 13.45
CA ALA A 170 10.74 29.00 12.00
C ALA A 170 10.85 27.58 11.47
N ALA A 171 9.89 27.19 10.63
CA ALA A 171 9.99 25.95 9.86
C ALA A 171 11.23 26.01 8.98
N VAL A 172 12.03 24.94 9.01
CA VAL A 172 13.13 24.79 8.06
C VAL A 172 12.57 24.07 6.84
N PRO A 173 12.68 24.65 5.63
CA PRO A 173 12.36 23.92 4.40
C PRO A 173 13.18 22.64 4.39
N GLU A 174 12.54 21.49 4.17
CA GLU A 174 13.24 20.19 4.02
C GLU A 174 14.44 20.40 3.09
N GLN A 175 15.66 20.09 3.58
CA GLN A 175 16.85 20.30 2.78
C GLN A 175 16.80 19.35 1.57
N PRO A 176 17.32 19.77 0.39
CA PRO A 176 17.57 18.84 -0.70
C PRO A 176 18.41 17.66 -0.20
N GLY A 177 17.79 16.48 -0.07
CA GLY A 177 18.42 15.26 0.45
C GLY A 177 17.67 14.58 1.61
N ASP A 178 16.82 15.31 2.34
CA ASP A 178 16.04 14.76 3.46
C ASP A 178 14.84 13.93 3.00
N GLY A 179 14.40 14.15 1.75
CA GLY A 179 13.22 13.53 1.19
C GLY A 179 11.91 14.07 1.76
N PRO A 180 10.77 13.76 1.13
CA PRO A 180 9.47 14.13 1.65
C PRO A 180 9.18 13.40 2.97
N ASP A 181 8.45 14.02 3.90
CA ASP A 181 7.88 13.29 5.04
C ASP A 181 6.84 12.25 4.56
N LEU A 182 7.27 10.99 4.49
CA LEU A 182 6.46 9.81 4.15
C LEU A 182 5.80 9.15 5.37
N GLY A 183 5.85 9.78 6.55
CA GLY A 183 5.25 9.28 7.77
C GLY A 183 6.08 8.19 8.48
N PRO A 184 5.68 7.83 9.72
CA PRO A 184 6.49 7.01 10.63
C PRO A 184 6.61 5.53 10.22
N ASN A 185 5.74 5.08 9.33
CA ASN A 185 5.65 3.70 8.88
C ASN A 185 6.54 3.41 7.66
N VAL A 186 7.32 4.40 7.22
CA VAL A 186 8.29 4.29 6.14
C VAL A 186 9.69 4.32 6.73
N ALA A 187 10.42 3.21 6.62
CA ALA A 187 11.83 3.15 6.98
C ALA A 187 12.66 3.44 5.73
N VAL A 188 13.37 4.56 5.70
CA VAL A 188 14.28 4.92 4.60
C VAL A 188 15.72 4.73 5.04
N PHE A 189 16.45 3.87 4.33
CA PHE A 189 17.86 3.61 4.56
C PHE A 189 18.72 4.22 3.47
N ASP A 190 19.84 4.83 3.85
CA ASP A 190 20.88 5.29 2.93
C ASP A 190 22.20 4.54 3.19
N PRO A 191 23.12 4.48 2.21
CA PRO A 191 24.32 3.65 2.31
C PRO A 191 25.32 4.11 3.39
N THR A 192 25.15 5.30 3.96
CA THR A 192 26.00 5.81 5.05
C THR A 192 25.54 5.31 6.42
N MET A 193 24.33 4.76 6.53
CA MET A 193 23.81 4.20 7.77
C MET A 193 24.57 2.91 8.15
N PRO A 194 24.93 2.71 9.43
CA PRO A 194 25.56 1.46 9.88
C PRO A 194 24.69 0.24 9.59
N ALA A 195 25.29 -0.82 9.07
CA ALA A 195 24.58 -2.07 8.76
C ALA A 195 23.84 -2.66 9.98
N SER A 196 24.40 -2.52 11.19
CA SER A 196 23.74 -2.96 12.43
C SER A 196 22.46 -2.18 12.73
N THR A 197 22.43 -0.88 12.43
CA THR A 197 21.24 -0.03 12.59
C THR A 197 20.16 -0.43 11.60
N ILE A 198 20.54 -0.63 10.33
CA ILE A 198 19.63 -1.11 9.28
C ILE A 198 19.04 -2.46 9.70
N GLN A 199 19.90 -3.43 10.03
CA GLN A 199 19.48 -4.78 10.42
C GLN A 199 18.60 -4.78 11.68
N GLY A 200 18.93 -3.96 12.68
CA GLY A 200 18.11 -3.82 13.89
C GLY A 200 16.70 -3.34 13.59
N ARG A 201 16.54 -2.37 12.68
CA ARG A 201 15.23 -1.88 12.26
C ARG A 201 14.47 -2.91 11.41
N LEU A 202 15.14 -3.60 10.50
CA LEU A 202 14.56 -4.69 9.71
C LEU A 202 14.00 -5.80 10.62
N ASN A 203 14.81 -6.25 11.59
CA ASN A 203 14.41 -7.26 12.56
C ASN A 203 13.20 -6.82 13.38
N SER A 204 13.17 -5.56 13.82
CA SER A 204 12.05 -5.01 14.59
C SER A 204 10.74 -4.99 13.79
N ILE A 205 10.79 -4.65 12.50
CA ILE A 205 9.62 -4.69 11.61
C ILE A 205 9.17 -6.14 11.42
N PHE A 206 10.09 -7.05 11.09
CA PHE A 206 9.77 -8.45 10.86
C PHE A 206 9.15 -9.11 12.11
N GLN A 207 9.71 -8.91 13.30
CA GLN A 207 9.18 -9.45 14.56
C GLN A 207 7.74 -9.01 14.82
N GLN A 208 7.37 -7.79 14.43
CA GLN A 208 5.99 -7.30 14.56
C GLN A 208 5.07 -7.90 13.49
N GLN A 209 5.59 -8.21 12.31
CA GLN A 209 4.80 -8.50 11.13
C GLN A 209 4.76 -9.98 10.74
N GLU A 210 5.67 -10.83 11.23
CA GLU A 210 5.77 -12.24 10.86
C GLU A 210 4.43 -12.97 11.04
N ARG A 211 3.76 -12.74 12.18
CA ARG A 211 2.49 -13.39 12.54
C ARG A 211 1.28 -12.46 12.47
N ASN A 212 1.47 -11.23 11.97
CA ASN A 212 0.45 -10.19 12.01
C ASN A 212 -0.47 -10.22 10.79
N GLN A 213 -1.11 -11.36 10.56
CA GLN A 213 -1.92 -11.60 9.37
C GLN A 213 -3.07 -10.60 9.24
N PHE A 214 -3.77 -10.26 10.33
CA PHE A 214 -4.97 -9.39 10.25
C PHE A 214 -4.84 -8.04 10.98
N GLY A 215 -3.68 -7.72 11.57
CA GLY A 215 -3.51 -6.44 12.26
C GLY A 215 -3.42 -5.24 11.31
N SER A 216 -3.45 -4.05 11.90
CA SER A 216 -3.50 -2.77 11.20
C SER A 216 -2.12 -2.19 10.84
N ASN A 217 -1.04 -2.73 11.40
CA ASN A 217 0.32 -2.26 11.11
C ASN A 217 0.68 -2.50 9.63
N ARG A 218 1.28 -1.50 9.02
CA ARG A 218 1.73 -1.48 7.62
C ARG A 218 3.13 -0.88 7.58
N TYR A 219 4.02 -1.42 6.77
CA TYR A 219 5.38 -0.91 6.65
C TYR A 219 5.86 -0.86 5.20
N ALA A 220 6.58 0.19 4.85
CA ALA A 220 7.41 0.24 3.66
C ALA A 220 8.87 0.42 4.06
N VAL A 221 9.74 -0.41 3.50
CA VAL A 221 11.18 -0.40 3.72
C VAL A 221 11.84 0.04 2.43
N LEU A 222 12.48 1.20 2.43
CA LEU A 222 13.01 1.87 1.25
C LEU A 222 14.52 1.96 1.37
N PHE A 223 15.24 1.55 0.33
CA PHE A 223 16.69 1.68 0.23
C PHE A 223 17.03 2.72 -0.84
N LYS A 224 17.73 3.79 -0.48
CA LYS A 224 18.30 4.74 -1.44
C LYS A 224 19.35 4.04 -2.34
N PRO A 225 19.68 4.60 -3.51
CA PRO A 225 20.74 4.04 -4.36
C PRO A 225 22.05 3.81 -3.59
N GLY A 226 22.63 2.63 -3.76
CA GLY A 226 23.88 2.20 -3.14
C GLY A 226 23.89 0.72 -2.77
N THR A 227 24.87 0.32 -1.96
CA THR A 227 25.12 -1.07 -1.60
C THR A 227 24.99 -1.27 -0.10
N TYR A 228 24.31 -2.34 0.29
CA TYR A 228 23.97 -2.65 1.67
C TYR A 228 24.35 -4.09 2.01
N SER A 229 24.75 -4.34 3.25
CA SER A 229 24.84 -5.68 3.82
C SER A 229 23.64 -5.88 4.75
N ALA A 230 22.64 -6.64 4.33
CA ALA A 230 21.40 -6.80 5.08
C ALA A 230 20.71 -8.14 4.77
N ASP A 231 20.05 -8.71 5.78
CA ASP A 231 19.10 -9.81 5.66
C ASP A 231 17.69 -9.26 5.89
N VAL A 232 16.89 -9.18 4.82
CA VAL A 232 15.56 -8.58 4.84
C VAL A 232 14.51 -9.69 4.79
N ASN A 233 14.10 -10.21 5.95
CA ASN A 233 12.97 -11.12 6.03
C ASN A 233 11.64 -10.34 6.03
N VAL A 234 10.74 -10.67 5.10
CA VAL A 234 9.55 -9.89 4.78
C VAL A 234 8.30 -10.56 5.36
N GLY A 235 7.75 -9.98 6.43
CA GLY A 235 6.51 -10.41 7.06
C GLY A 235 5.25 -9.84 6.39
N PHE A 236 4.08 -10.01 7.04
CA PHE A 236 2.82 -9.45 6.56
C PHE A 236 2.89 -7.92 6.41
N TYR A 237 2.12 -7.38 5.47
CA TYR A 237 1.98 -5.96 5.17
C TYR A 237 3.29 -5.16 5.14
N THR A 238 4.33 -5.79 4.60
CA THR A 238 5.65 -5.18 4.46
C THR A 238 6.02 -5.17 2.98
N GLN A 239 6.38 -3.99 2.47
CA GLN A 239 6.88 -3.83 1.11
C GLN A 239 8.32 -3.33 1.15
N VAL A 240 9.22 -4.04 0.48
CA VAL A 240 10.64 -3.68 0.34
C VAL A 240 10.87 -3.06 -1.02
N LEU A 241 11.52 -1.90 -1.05
CA LEU A 241 11.64 -1.05 -2.23
C LEU A 241 13.06 -0.52 -2.40
N GLY A 242 13.65 -0.68 -3.58
CA GLY A 242 14.80 0.12 -3.99
C GLY A 242 14.35 1.43 -4.64
N LEU A 243 14.99 2.54 -4.26
CA LEU A 243 14.72 3.88 -4.78
C LEU A 243 15.63 4.27 -5.96
N GLY A 244 16.14 3.27 -6.69
CA GLY A 244 16.88 3.45 -7.94
C GLY A 244 15.99 3.68 -9.16
N MET A 245 16.57 4.11 -10.27
CA MET A 245 15.89 4.02 -11.58
C MET A 245 15.94 2.58 -12.10
N SER A 246 17.04 1.89 -11.84
CA SER A 246 17.27 0.48 -12.14
C SER A 246 17.35 -0.34 -10.85
N PRO A 247 16.98 -1.63 -10.85
CA PRO A 247 17.21 -2.52 -9.71
C PRO A 247 18.68 -2.58 -9.28
N ASP A 248 19.60 -2.47 -10.24
CA ASP A 248 21.04 -2.51 -9.95
C ASP A 248 21.59 -1.25 -9.27
N ASP A 249 20.82 -0.17 -9.20
CA ASP A 249 21.21 1.03 -8.44
C ASP A 249 21.14 0.79 -6.93
N VAL A 250 20.40 -0.25 -6.49
CA VAL A 250 20.26 -0.66 -5.08
C VAL A 250 20.67 -2.12 -4.96
N THR A 251 21.81 -2.39 -4.34
CA THR A 251 22.33 -3.76 -4.16
C THR A 251 22.27 -4.18 -2.69
N ILE A 252 21.55 -5.26 -2.41
CA ILE A 252 21.57 -5.96 -1.11
C ILE A 252 22.52 -7.16 -1.22
N ASN A 253 23.65 -7.11 -0.53
CA ASN A 253 24.54 -8.26 -0.29
C ASN A 253 24.01 -9.00 0.95
N GLY A 254 23.32 -10.10 0.73
CA GLY A 254 22.47 -10.75 1.73
C GLY A 254 21.20 -11.24 1.06
N ALA A 255 20.04 -11.09 1.68
CA ALA A 255 18.79 -11.65 1.16
C ALA A 255 17.61 -10.68 1.27
N VAL A 256 16.63 -10.80 0.38
CA VAL A 256 15.32 -10.16 0.49
C VAL A 256 14.27 -11.24 0.29
N HIS A 257 13.86 -11.83 1.41
CA HIS A 257 13.24 -13.14 1.41
C HIS A 257 11.95 -13.20 2.22
N ALA A 258 11.13 -14.19 1.92
CA ALA A 258 9.93 -14.52 2.67
C ALA A 258 9.95 -16.01 3.02
N GLU A 259 9.73 -16.30 4.30
CA GLU A 259 9.79 -17.63 4.89
C GLU A 259 8.43 -18.06 5.45
N ALA A 260 8.22 -19.37 5.61
CA ALA A 260 7.00 -19.93 6.18
C ALA A 260 7.22 -20.56 7.56
N ASP A 261 8.34 -20.27 8.22
CA ASP A 261 8.69 -20.74 9.56
C ASP A 261 7.57 -20.53 10.59
N TRP A 262 6.93 -19.36 10.56
CA TRP A 262 5.84 -19.00 11.47
C TRP A 262 4.65 -19.97 11.41
N PHE A 263 4.49 -20.65 10.28
CA PHE A 263 3.45 -21.64 10.03
C PHE A 263 4.04 -22.99 9.61
N GLN A 264 5.19 -23.36 10.18
CA GLN A 264 5.79 -24.69 10.06
C GLN A 264 6.07 -25.12 8.61
N GLY A 265 6.56 -24.17 7.78
CA GLY A 265 6.87 -24.38 6.37
C GLY A 265 5.65 -24.29 5.44
N ASN A 266 4.43 -24.11 6.00
CA ASN A 266 3.22 -23.93 5.21
C ASN A 266 3.08 -22.45 4.77
N ALA A 267 3.40 -22.17 3.51
CA ALA A 267 3.33 -20.83 2.94
C ALA A 267 1.91 -20.45 2.44
N THR A 268 0.89 -21.30 2.59
CA THR A 268 -0.49 -21.04 2.10
C THR A 268 -1.13 -19.76 2.66
N GLN A 269 -0.57 -19.19 3.73
CA GLN A 269 -1.02 -17.93 4.32
C GLN A 269 -0.01 -16.79 4.21
N ASN A 270 1.09 -16.94 3.46
CA ASN A 270 2.09 -15.90 3.27
C ASN A 270 1.63 -14.83 2.27
N PHE A 271 0.69 -13.99 2.71
CA PHE A 271 0.05 -12.95 1.92
C PHE A 271 0.66 -11.55 2.12
N TRP A 272 0.10 -10.59 1.37
CA TRP A 272 0.18 -9.13 1.59
C TRP A 272 1.58 -8.60 1.84
N ARG A 273 2.52 -8.88 0.96
CA ARG A 273 3.90 -8.39 1.07
C ARG A 273 4.47 -8.08 -0.30
N GLY A 274 5.65 -7.48 -0.42
CA GLY A 274 6.22 -7.27 -1.75
C GLY A 274 7.68 -6.91 -1.73
N ALA A 275 8.36 -7.20 -2.84
CA ALA A 275 9.72 -6.77 -3.09
C ALA A 275 9.80 -6.15 -4.48
N GLU A 276 10.39 -4.95 -4.58
CA GLU A 276 10.44 -4.22 -5.83
C GLU A 276 11.69 -3.35 -6.03
N ASN A 277 12.19 -3.37 -7.27
CA ASN A 277 13.20 -2.44 -7.80
C ASN A 277 14.55 -2.44 -7.07
N LEU A 278 15.05 -3.62 -6.73
CA LEU A 278 16.39 -3.79 -6.13
C LEU A 278 17.07 -5.06 -6.63
N SER A 279 18.38 -5.12 -6.48
CA SER A 279 19.19 -6.30 -6.74
C SER A 279 19.60 -6.97 -5.43
N VAL A 280 19.63 -8.31 -5.45
CA VAL A 280 20.04 -9.14 -4.32
C VAL A 280 21.20 -10.02 -4.75
N THR A 281 22.23 -10.09 -3.93
CA THR A 281 23.33 -11.06 -4.06
C THR A 281 23.27 -12.01 -2.87
N PRO A 282 22.55 -13.16 -3.00
CA PRO A 282 22.36 -14.11 -1.91
C PRO A 282 23.68 -14.71 -1.45
N THR A 283 23.96 -14.67 -0.15
CA THR A 283 25.19 -15.23 0.44
C THR A 283 25.33 -16.73 0.18
N SER A 284 24.21 -17.47 0.13
CA SER A 284 24.16 -18.91 -0.18
C SER A 284 24.15 -19.20 -1.69
N GLY A 285 24.06 -18.16 -2.53
CA GLY A 285 23.79 -18.26 -3.96
C GLY A 285 22.32 -18.50 -4.32
N THR A 286 21.41 -18.66 -3.35
CA THR A 286 19.96 -18.80 -3.57
C THR A 286 19.17 -17.92 -2.61
N ASP A 287 18.27 -17.08 -3.15
CA ASP A 287 17.27 -16.34 -2.38
C ASP A 287 15.97 -17.16 -2.26
N ARG A 288 15.07 -16.77 -1.35
CA ARG A 288 13.79 -17.46 -1.16
C ARG A 288 12.61 -16.50 -1.13
N TRP A 289 11.57 -16.81 -1.87
CA TRP A 289 10.31 -16.08 -1.88
C TRP A 289 9.14 -17.05 -1.70
N ALA A 290 9.05 -17.66 -0.52
CA ALA A 290 8.02 -18.64 -0.18
C ALA A 290 6.70 -17.93 0.18
N VAL A 291 5.88 -17.69 -0.83
CA VAL A 291 4.67 -16.86 -0.70
C VAL A 291 3.42 -17.52 -1.26
N SER A 292 2.26 -16.96 -0.94
CA SER A 292 1.00 -17.25 -1.63
C SER A 292 0.48 -16.01 -2.39
N GLN A 293 -0.82 -15.75 -2.41
CA GLN A 293 -1.42 -14.64 -3.16
C GLN A 293 -1.04 -13.25 -2.60
N ALA A 294 -1.19 -12.20 -3.42
CA ALA A 294 -0.88 -10.80 -3.09
C ALA A 294 0.54 -10.55 -2.53
N ALA A 295 1.52 -11.24 -3.12
CA ALA A 295 2.93 -11.13 -2.77
C ALA A 295 3.83 -10.81 -3.99
N PRO A 296 3.65 -9.64 -4.66
CA PRO A 296 4.36 -9.33 -5.89
C PRO A 296 5.89 -9.32 -5.73
N TYR A 297 6.57 -9.93 -6.70
CA TYR A 297 8.02 -9.86 -6.88
C TYR A 297 8.35 -9.14 -8.19
N ARG A 298 8.54 -7.82 -8.13
CA ARG A 298 8.58 -6.96 -9.32
C ARG A 298 9.93 -6.32 -9.53
N ARG A 299 10.43 -6.28 -10.76
CA ARG A 299 11.60 -5.46 -11.09
C ARG A 299 12.81 -5.81 -10.20
N MET A 300 13.00 -7.10 -9.93
CA MET A 300 14.06 -7.60 -9.06
C MET A 300 15.23 -8.10 -9.90
N HIS A 301 16.45 -7.99 -9.38
CA HIS A 301 17.62 -8.64 -9.95
C HIS A 301 18.27 -9.58 -8.93
N VAL A 302 18.00 -10.88 -9.03
CA VAL A 302 18.65 -11.88 -8.19
C VAL A 302 19.93 -12.34 -8.87
N ARG A 303 21.08 -11.97 -8.31
CA ARG A 303 22.42 -12.41 -8.75
C ARG A 303 22.73 -13.79 -8.17
N GLY A 304 21.87 -14.75 -8.50
CA GLY A 304 21.83 -16.09 -7.93
C GLY A 304 20.59 -16.85 -8.37
N SER A 305 20.25 -17.90 -7.65
CA SER A 305 19.02 -18.68 -7.86
C SER A 305 17.89 -18.17 -6.94
N LEU A 306 16.65 -18.59 -7.23
CA LEU A 306 15.46 -18.23 -6.45
C LEU A 306 14.60 -19.47 -6.18
N GLN A 307 14.30 -19.73 -4.91
CA GLN A 307 13.36 -20.76 -4.46
C GLN A 307 12.00 -20.12 -4.14
N LEU A 308 10.90 -20.73 -4.58
CA LEU A 308 9.55 -20.17 -4.40
C LEU A 308 8.72 -20.84 -3.31
N ASP A 309 9.26 -21.82 -2.59
CA ASP A 309 8.61 -22.49 -1.46
C ASP A 309 9.57 -22.64 -0.28
N ASP A 310 9.02 -23.18 0.81
CA ASP A 310 9.76 -23.48 2.04
C ASP A 310 9.51 -24.93 2.49
N GLY A 311 9.41 -25.84 1.52
CA GLY A 311 9.25 -27.29 1.75
C GLY A 311 7.85 -27.77 2.16
N GLY A 312 6.96 -26.89 2.62
CA GLY A 312 5.54 -27.18 2.88
C GLY A 312 4.62 -26.76 1.73
N TRP A 313 3.31 -26.61 1.97
CA TRP A 313 2.35 -26.19 0.94
C TRP A 313 2.51 -24.70 0.59
N SER A 314 2.38 -24.35 -0.70
CA SER A 314 2.46 -22.96 -1.18
C SER A 314 1.47 -22.72 -2.32
N SER A 315 0.81 -21.56 -2.32
CA SER A 315 -0.25 -21.21 -3.30
C SER A 315 -0.03 -19.82 -3.91
N GLY A 316 1.22 -19.54 -4.29
CA GLY A 316 1.61 -18.37 -5.03
C GLY A 316 1.15 -18.42 -6.48
N GLY A 317 1.58 -17.51 -7.34
CA GLY A 317 2.31 -16.29 -7.02
C GLY A 317 2.59 -15.52 -8.29
N PHE A 318 3.20 -14.36 -8.14
CA PHE A 318 3.35 -13.41 -9.24
C PHE A 318 4.76 -12.83 -9.27
N MET A 319 5.41 -12.94 -10.44
CA MET A 319 6.68 -12.30 -10.73
C MET A 319 6.60 -11.52 -12.04
N ALA A 320 7.08 -10.27 -12.03
CA ALA A 320 7.09 -9.45 -13.24
C ALA A 320 8.34 -8.60 -13.36
N ASP A 321 8.78 -8.38 -14.61
CA ASP A 321 9.87 -7.44 -14.93
C ASP A 321 11.20 -7.78 -14.22
N SER A 322 11.40 -9.03 -13.82
CA SER A 322 12.51 -9.47 -12.96
C SER A 322 13.54 -10.31 -13.71
N LYS A 323 14.81 -10.22 -13.29
CA LYS A 323 15.94 -10.98 -13.81
C LYS A 323 16.55 -11.85 -12.70
N ILE A 324 16.64 -13.16 -12.93
CA ILE A 324 17.25 -14.12 -12.00
C ILE A 324 18.42 -14.77 -12.74
N ASP A 325 19.66 -14.49 -12.37
CA ASP A 325 20.82 -14.97 -13.11
C ASP A 325 20.92 -16.51 -13.13
N GLY A 326 20.47 -17.15 -12.05
CA GLY A 326 20.50 -18.60 -11.86
C GLY A 326 19.19 -19.30 -12.19
N GLN A 327 18.87 -20.33 -11.40
CA GLN A 327 17.67 -21.13 -11.58
C GLN A 327 16.53 -20.61 -10.70
N VAL A 328 15.32 -20.55 -11.25
CA VAL A 328 14.09 -20.43 -10.45
C VAL A 328 13.56 -21.84 -10.19
N ARG A 329 13.27 -22.15 -8.92
CA ARG A 329 12.69 -23.42 -8.49
C ARG A 329 11.31 -23.16 -7.90
N SER A 330 10.28 -23.71 -8.53
CA SER A 330 8.91 -23.56 -8.02
C SER A 330 8.69 -24.29 -6.70
N GLY A 331 9.44 -25.38 -6.47
CA GLY A 331 9.20 -26.28 -5.35
C GLY A 331 7.75 -26.79 -5.35
N SER A 332 7.11 -26.73 -4.19
CA SER A 332 5.72 -27.17 -3.95
C SER A 332 4.63 -26.24 -4.48
N GLN A 333 4.99 -25.07 -5.03
CA GLN A 333 4.02 -24.09 -5.51
C GLN A 333 2.94 -24.72 -6.39
N GLN A 334 1.67 -24.55 -6.01
CA GLN A 334 0.53 -25.08 -6.75
C GLN A 334 0.44 -24.49 -8.15
N GLN A 335 0.64 -23.19 -8.26
CA GLN A 335 0.60 -22.44 -9.51
C GLN A 335 1.55 -21.24 -9.44
N TRP A 336 1.81 -20.60 -10.58
CA TRP A 336 2.61 -19.37 -10.64
C TRP A 336 2.40 -18.63 -11.96
N LEU A 337 2.40 -17.30 -11.93
CA LEU A 337 2.56 -16.45 -13.13
C LEU A 337 3.92 -15.73 -13.08
N SER A 338 4.68 -15.88 -14.17
CA SER A 338 5.85 -15.05 -14.46
C SER A 338 5.64 -14.30 -15.78
N ARG A 339 5.82 -12.98 -15.79
CA ARG A 339 5.72 -12.19 -17.03
C ARG A 339 6.83 -11.18 -17.25
N ASN A 340 7.25 -11.00 -18.50
CA ASN A 340 8.36 -10.10 -18.85
C ASN A 340 9.60 -10.33 -17.98
N THR A 341 9.88 -11.60 -17.67
CA THR A 341 10.99 -12.01 -16.82
C THR A 341 12.14 -12.54 -17.65
N GLN A 342 13.31 -12.66 -17.02
CA GLN A 342 14.46 -13.38 -17.56
C GLN A 342 15.04 -14.25 -16.45
N TRP A 343 15.38 -15.50 -16.76
CA TRP A 343 16.15 -16.33 -15.85
C TRP A 343 17.19 -17.19 -16.56
N GLY A 344 18.14 -17.76 -15.82
CA GLY A 344 19.03 -18.79 -16.33
C GLY A 344 18.28 -20.07 -16.70
N SER A 345 17.45 -20.58 -15.78
CA SER A 345 16.56 -21.73 -16.04
C SER A 345 15.38 -21.78 -15.08
N TRP A 346 14.37 -22.58 -15.39
CA TRP A 346 13.24 -22.88 -14.52
C TRP A 346 13.17 -24.38 -14.24
N SER A 347 12.78 -24.76 -13.02
CA SER A 347 12.46 -26.15 -12.67
C SER A 347 11.31 -26.25 -11.67
N GLY A 348 10.63 -27.39 -11.69
CA GLY A 348 9.47 -27.66 -10.86
C GLY A 348 8.16 -27.22 -11.50
N SER A 349 7.08 -27.88 -11.09
CA SER A 349 5.70 -27.62 -11.52
C SER A 349 4.76 -28.36 -10.59
N ASN A 350 3.55 -27.85 -10.40
CA ASN A 350 2.47 -28.60 -9.77
C ASN A 350 1.23 -28.62 -10.67
N TRP A 351 0.34 -27.63 -10.61
CA TRP A 351 -0.92 -27.65 -11.38
C TRP A 351 -0.97 -26.66 -12.55
N ASN A 352 -0.41 -25.47 -12.40
CA ASN A 352 -0.54 -24.42 -13.42
C ASN A 352 0.61 -23.40 -13.36
N MET A 353 1.68 -23.60 -14.14
CA MET A 353 2.76 -22.60 -14.26
C MET A 353 2.65 -21.86 -15.59
N VAL A 354 2.47 -20.54 -15.53
CA VAL A 354 2.19 -19.70 -16.68
C VAL A 354 3.34 -18.71 -16.88
N PHE A 355 3.81 -18.62 -18.12
CA PHE A 355 4.95 -17.80 -18.52
C PHE A 355 4.54 -16.91 -19.70
N VAL A 356 4.57 -15.60 -19.54
CA VAL A 356 4.10 -14.64 -20.56
C VAL A 356 5.20 -13.63 -20.88
N GLY A 357 5.76 -13.67 -22.09
CA GLY A 357 6.89 -12.80 -22.42
C GLY A 357 8.15 -13.09 -21.60
N ALA A 358 8.29 -14.30 -21.04
CA ALA A 358 9.49 -14.69 -20.32
C ALA A 358 10.61 -15.07 -21.30
N LEU A 359 11.83 -14.59 -21.05
CA LEU A 359 13.04 -15.09 -21.67
C LEU A 359 13.48 -16.37 -20.97
N ASN A 360 13.84 -17.38 -21.76
CA ASN A 360 14.21 -18.72 -21.30
C ASN A 360 13.09 -19.48 -20.55
N ALA A 361 11.82 -19.29 -20.95
CA ALA A 361 10.70 -20.10 -20.46
C ALA A 361 11.00 -21.61 -20.57
N PRO A 362 10.55 -22.45 -19.61
CA PRO A 362 10.84 -23.88 -19.65
C PRO A 362 10.21 -24.55 -20.87
N SER A 363 10.87 -25.60 -21.36
CA SER A 363 10.34 -26.46 -22.43
C SER A 363 9.29 -27.44 -21.89
N GLY A 364 8.39 -27.88 -22.77
CA GLY A 364 7.25 -28.74 -22.41
C GLY A 364 5.94 -27.98 -22.55
N ASN A 365 4.81 -28.69 -22.51
CA ASN A 365 3.49 -28.09 -22.68
C ASN A 365 2.49 -28.78 -21.77
N PHE A 366 1.51 -28.01 -21.31
CA PHE A 366 0.34 -28.52 -20.62
C PHE A 366 -0.29 -29.69 -21.39
N PRO A 367 -0.73 -30.78 -20.73
CA PRO A 367 -0.92 -30.90 -19.27
C PRO A 367 0.29 -31.43 -18.48
N ASN A 368 1.34 -31.95 -19.13
CA ASN A 368 2.48 -32.54 -18.42
C ASN A 368 3.82 -32.29 -19.14
N PRO A 369 4.71 -31.45 -18.58
CA PRO A 369 4.50 -30.63 -17.39
C PRO A 369 3.39 -29.59 -17.62
N PRO A 370 2.68 -29.12 -16.59
CA PRO A 370 1.59 -28.15 -16.71
C PRO A 370 2.12 -26.71 -16.91
N TYR A 371 2.82 -26.54 -18.03
CA TYR A 371 3.42 -25.29 -18.47
C TYR A 371 2.56 -24.66 -19.57
N THR A 372 2.18 -23.40 -19.33
CA THR A 372 1.54 -22.53 -20.32
C THR A 372 2.52 -21.44 -20.72
N VAL A 373 2.98 -21.45 -21.96
CA VAL A 373 3.95 -20.47 -22.47
C VAL A 373 3.29 -19.59 -23.53
N VAL A 374 3.28 -18.29 -23.29
CA VAL A 374 2.88 -17.26 -24.24
C VAL A 374 4.11 -16.41 -24.54
N ASN A 375 4.60 -16.46 -25.78
CA ASN A 375 5.93 -15.94 -26.13
C ASN A 375 6.12 -14.43 -25.86
N GLN A 376 5.05 -13.65 -25.97
CA GLN A 376 5.08 -12.20 -25.82
C GLN A 376 3.90 -11.75 -24.96
N THR A 377 4.13 -10.74 -24.13
CA THR A 377 3.07 -10.06 -23.37
C THR A 377 2.41 -9.04 -24.30
N PRO A 378 1.14 -9.23 -24.73
CA PRO A 378 0.61 -8.48 -25.87
C PRO A 378 0.43 -6.98 -25.62
N THR A 379 -0.02 -6.58 -24.44
CA THR A 379 -0.18 -5.18 -24.06
C THR A 379 -0.05 -5.04 -22.55
N VAL A 380 0.96 -4.30 -22.11
CA VAL A 380 1.28 -4.20 -20.68
C VAL A 380 1.98 -2.89 -20.40
N ARG A 381 1.82 -2.39 -19.19
CA ARG A 381 2.62 -1.29 -18.63
C ARG A 381 3.16 -1.78 -17.29
N GLU A 382 4.42 -1.53 -17.00
CA GLU A 382 4.93 -1.87 -15.67
C GLU A 382 4.39 -0.88 -14.61
N LYS A 383 4.33 -1.34 -13.36
CA LYS A 383 3.80 -0.57 -12.24
C LYS A 383 4.60 0.74 -12.03
N PRO A 384 3.94 1.89 -11.75
CA PRO A 384 4.66 3.07 -11.29
C PRO A 384 5.38 2.83 -9.96
N PHE A 385 6.56 3.41 -9.79
CA PHE A 385 7.37 3.24 -8.57
C PHE A 385 8.05 4.54 -8.14
N LEU A 386 8.24 4.67 -6.83
CA LEU A 386 8.97 5.77 -6.21
C LEU A 386 10.48 5.55 -6.40
N TYR A 387 11.21 6.59 -6.77
CA TYR A 387 12.67 6.57 -6.84
C TYR A 387 13.26 7.93 -6.47
N VAL A 388 14.57 7.95 -6.25
CA VAL A 388 15.36 9.15 -5.98
C VAL A 388 16.35 9.33 -7.13
N ASP A 389 16.34 10.52 -7.74
CA ASP A 389 17.28 10.83 -8.82
C ASP A 389 18.69 11.18 -8.29
N GLN A 390 19.63 11.39 -9.20
CA GLN A 390 21.02 11.73 -8.87
C GLN A 390 21.17 13.04 -8.08
N ALA A 391 20.17 13.94 -8.14
CA ALA A 391 20.16 15.18 -7.37
C ALA A 391 19.51 15.00 -5.99
N GLY A 392 19.08 13.79 -5.62
CA GLY A 392 18.39 13.50 -4.37
C GLY A 392 16.89 13.81 -4.40
N ALA A 393 16.32 14.14 -5.56
CA ALA A 393 14.90 14.48 -5.67
C ALA A 393 14.04 13.22 -5.78
N TYR A 394 13.02 13.13 -4.92
CA TYR A 394 12.03 12.06 -4.98
C TYR A 394 11.07 12.27 -6.15
N LYS A 395 10.83 11.19 -6.88
CA LYS A 395 10.00 11.17 -8.08
C LYS A 395 9.25 9.84 -8.17
N VAL A 396 8.14 9.83 -8.88
CA VAL A 396 7.47 8.59 -9.29
C VAL A 396 7.72 8.38 -10.77
N PHE A 397 8.40 7.28 -11.11
CA PHE A 397 8.56 6.86 -12.49
C PHE A 397 7.28 6.17 -12.96
N VAL A 398 6.80 6.55 -14.13
CA VAL A 398 5.62 5.99 -14.80
C VAL A 398 6.09 5.32 -16.10
N PRO A 399 6.25 3.99 -16.10
CA PRO A 399 6.66 3.25 -17.28
C PRO A 399 5.68 3.45 -18.46
N SER A 400 6.21 3.46 -19.68
CA SER A 400 5.41 3.54 -20.90
C SER A 400 4.60 2.26 -21.13
N LEU A 401 3.49 2.39 -21.85
CA LEU A 401 2.77 1.24 -22.40
C LEU A 401 3.69 0.51 -23.40
N ARG A 402 3.72 -0.82 -23.32
CA ARG A 402 4.45 -1.70 -24.24
C ARG A 402 3.48 -2.68 -24.89
N SER A 403 3.82 -3.07 -26.10
CA SER A 403 3.10 -4.12 -26.83
C SER A 403 4.07 -5.22 -27.23
N ASN A 404 3.58 -6.46 -27.23
CA ASN A 404 4.34 -7.65 -27.61
C ASN A 404 5.71 -7.74 -26.92
N SER A 405 5.76 -7.39 -25.63
CA SER A 405 7.02 -7.31 -24.88
C SER A 405 7.52 -8.69 -24.47
N GLN A 406 8.84 -8.80 -24.31
CA GLN A 406 9.51 -9.97 -23.76
C GLN A 406 10.69 -9.51 -22.92
N GLY A 407 10.97 -10.21 -21.82
CA GLY A 407 12.03 -9.85 -20.88
C GLY A 407 11.79 -8.53 -20.14
N THR A 408 12.78 -8.12 -19.36
CA THR A 408 12.66 -6.96 -18.49
C THR A 408 12.71 -5.64 -19.27
N THR A 409 12.15 -4.58 -18.70
CA THR A 409 12.20 -3.20 -19.22
C THR A 409 13.56 -2.55 -19.06
N TRP A 410 14.41 -3.07 -18.16
CA TRP A 410 15.53 -2.32 -17.58
C TRP A 410 16.89 -2.96 -17.81
N ALA A 411 16.98 -4.26 -18.11
CA ALA A 411 18.28 -4.91 -18.32
C ALA A 411 19.00 -4.39 -19.58
N GLY A 412 18.24 -3.88 -20.56
CA GLY A 412 18.77 -3.26 -21.78
C GLY A 412 19.08 -1.77 -21.66
N GLY A 413 18.94 -1.16 -20.48
CA GLY A 413 19.13 0.28 -20.24
C GLY A 413 17.92 0.94 -19.59
N ALA A 414 17.91 2.27 -19.58
CA ALA A 414 16.83 3.03 -18.94
C ALA A 414 15.46 2.70 -19.57
N PRO A 415 14.45 2.33 -18.78
CA PRO A 415 13.11 2.03 -19.30
C PRO A 415 12.48 3.29 -19.92
N ALA A 416 11.67 3.11 -20.97
CA ALA A 416 10.87 4.20 -21.51
C ALA A 416 9.75 4.58 -20.52
N GLY A 417 9.55 5.87 -20.27
CA GLY A 417 8.55 6.38 -19.35
C GLY A 417 8.75 7.85 -19.01
N SER A 418 7.97 8.34 -18.07
CA SER A 418 8.05 9.72 -17.57
C SER A 418 8.26 9.74 -16.06
N SER A 419 8.93 10.76 -15.54
CA SER A 419 9.09 10.95 -14.09
C SER A 419 8.25 12.13 -13.60
N LEU A 420 7.37 11.87 -12.64
CA LEU A 420 6.57 12.89 -11.98
C LEU A 420 7.29 13.31 -10.67
N PRO A 421 7.56 14.61 -10.46
CA PRO A 421 8.15 15.08 -9.21
C PRO A 421 7.18 14.88 -8.05
N ILE A 422 7.72 14.59 -6.86
CA ILE A 422 6.91 14.25 -5.69
C ILE A 422 5.99 15.40 -5.24
N ASP A 423 6.34 16.66 -5.54
CA ASP A 423 5.52 17.83 -5.24
C ASP A 423 4.18 17.86 -6.01
N GLN A 424 4.03 17.06 -7.07
CA GLN A 424 2.76 16.85 -7.78
C GLN A 424 1.85 15.83 -7.09
N PHE A 425 2.32 15.16 -6.03
CA PHE A 425 1.54 14.20 -5.26
C PHE A 425 1.00 14.83 -3.98
N PHE A 426 -0.23 14.44 -3.64
CA PHE A 426 -0.72 14.54 -2.29
C PHE A 426 -0.30 13.30 -1.53
N ILE A 427 0.54 13.47 -0.51
CA ILE A 427 1.04 12.40 0.34
C ILE A 427 0.01 12.19 1.46
N ALA A 428 -0.88 11.21 1.26
CA ALA A 428 -1.89 10.84 2.22
C ALA A 428 -1.25 10.00 3.35
N LYS A 429 -1.57 10.36 4.60
CA LYS A 429 -1.18 9.66 5.82
C LYS A 429 -2.42 9.25 6.61
N PRO A 430 -2.37 8.19 7.44
CA PRO A 430 -3.51 7.78 8.25
C PRO A 430 -4.09 8.94 9.05
N GLY A 431 -5.43 9.03 9.12
CA GLY A 431 -6.16 10.14 9.74
C GLY A 431 -6.58 11.26 8.76
N VAL A 432 -6.05 11.30 7.54
CA VAL A 432 -6.54 12.20 6.50
C VAL A 432 -7.97 11.83 6.08
N SER A 433 -8.83 12.83 5.86
CA SER A 433 -10.21 12.60 5.42
C SER A 433 -10.30 12.32 3.91
N ALA A 434 -11.29 11.52 3.52
CA ALA A 434 -11.62 11.29 2.10
C ALA A 434 -11.90 12.61 1.35
N SER A 435 -12.49 13.60 2.01
CA SER A 435 -12.75 14.94 1.45
C SER A 435 -11.46 15.70 1.12
N ALA A 436 -10.44 15.63 1.98
CA ALA A 436 -9.14 16.24 1.70
C ALA A 436 -8.44 15.54 0.53
N ILE A 437 -8.53 14.21 0.44
CA ILE A 437 -8.00 13.44 -0.69
C ILE A 437 -8.72 13.85 -2.00
N ASN A 438 -10.05 13.91 -1.98
CA ASN A 438 -10.86 14.34 -3.13
C ASN A 438 -10.56 15.78 -3.55
N ALA A 439 -10.36 16.69 -2.59
CA ALA A 439 -9.96 18.07 -2.88
C ALA A 439 -8.60 18.13 -3.57
N ALA A 440 -7.63 17.31 -3.14
CA ALA A 440 -6.32 17.22 -3.80
C ALA A 440 -6.42 16.69 -5.23
N LEU A 441 -7.23 15.64 -5.46
CA LEU A 441 -7.50 15.13 -6.80
C LEU A 441 -8.12 16.21 -7.70
N ALA A 442 -9.09 16.96 -7.19
CA ALA A 442 -9.75 18.07 -7.91
C ALA A 442 -8.77 19.22 -8.22
N GLN A 443 -7.77 19.44 -7.37
CA GLN A 443 -6.70 20.43 -7.59
C GLN A 443 -5.61 19.97 -8.56
N GLY A 444 -5.73 18.78 -9.16
CA GLY A 444 -4.75 18.30 -10.13
C GLY A 444 -3.61 17.47 -9.52
N LYS A 445 -3.66 17.12 -8.23
CA LYS A 445 -2.62 16.27 -7.62
C LYS A 445 -2.78 14.80 -8.02
N HIS A 446 -1.66 14.08 -8.03
CA HIS A 446 -1.61 12.63 -7.93
C HIS A 446 -1.73 12.20 -6.46
N LEU A 447 -1.87 10.91 -6.18
CA LEU A 447 -1.97 10.40 -4.81
C LEU A 447 -0.82 9.44 -4.49
N LEU A 448 -0.20 9.65 -3.33
CA LEU A 448 0.70 8.69 -2.71
C LEU A 448 0.16 8.35 -1.32
N PHE A 449 -0.33 7.14 -1.12
CA PHE A 449 -0.75 6.64 0.20
C PHE A 449 0.46 6.04 0.91
N THR A 450 0.83 6.62 2.05
CA THR A 450 1.85 6.03 2.92
C THR A 450 1.29 4.80 3.64
N PRO A 451 2.12 3.91 4.20
CA PRO A 451 1.63 2.67 4.81
C PRO A 451 0.69 2.96 5.99
N GLY A 452 -0.53 2.42 5.92
CA GLY A 452 -1.52 2.47 6.98
C GLY A 452 -2.92 2.08 6.50
N VAL A 453 -3.90 2.17 7.40
CA VAL A 453 -5.32 1.88 7.14
C VAL A 453 -6.10 3.20 7.11
N TYR A 454 -6.87 3.42 6.06
CA TYR A 454 -7.59 4.66 5.76
C TYR A 454 -9.08 4.39 5.73
N HIS A 455 -9.80 4.93 6.71
CA HIS A 455 -11.25 4.88 6.77
C HIS A 455 -11.85 6.00 5.91
N LEU A 456 -12.76 5.64 5.01
CA LEU A 456 -13.32 6.52 4.00
C LEU A 456 -14.83 6.73 4.25
N GLY A 457 -15.18 7.90 4.77
CA GLY A 457 -16.59 8.30 4.92
C GLY A 457 -17.30 8.67 3.61
N GLU A 458 -16.55 8.85 2.52
CA GLU A 458 -17.08 9.08 1.18
C GLU A 458 -16.17 8.47 0.10
N THR A 459 -16.72 8.25 -1.09
CA THR A 459 -16.02 7.69 -2.25
C THR A 459 -14.90 8.61 -2.75
N LEU A 460 -13.71 8.04 -2.96
CA LEU A 460 -12.63 8.73 -3.68
C LEU A 460 -12.93 8.78 -5.18
N LYS A 461 -12.82 9.96 -5.79
CA LYS A 461 -13.23 10.21 -7.19
C LYS A 461 -12.03 10.57 -8.06
N VAL A 462 -11.48 9.59 -8.76
CA VAL A 462 -10.37 9.79 -9.70
C VAL A 462 -10.93 10.13 -11.08
N THR A 463 -10.96 11.42 -11.41
CA THR A 463 -11.65 11.93 -12.61
C THR A 463 -10.74 12.50 -13.67
N ARG A 464 -9.46 12.77 -13.33
CA ARG A 464 -8.49 13.37 -14.25
C ARG A 464 -7.75 12.26 -15.03
N PRO A 465 -7.58 12.41 -16.36
CA PRO A 465 -6.70 11.54 -17.11
C PRO A 465 -5.28 11.50 -16.53
N ASP A 466 -4.59 10.38 -16.72
CA ASP A 466 -3.20 10.17 -16.29
C ASP A 466 -2.94 10.27 -14.78
N THR A 467 -3.96 10.35 -13.93
CA THR A 467 -3.77 10.33 -12.49
C THR A 467 -3.11 9.02 -12.04
N VAL A 468 -1.94 9.15 -11.41
CA VAL A 468 -1.31 8.09 -10.61
C VAL A 468 -1.87 8.11 -9.18
N VAL A 469 -2.29 6.93 -8.72
CA VAL A 469 -2.65 6.60 -7.35
C VAL A 469 -1.76 5.44 -6.91
N LEU A 470 -0.76 5.74 -6.08
CA LEU A 470 0.25 4.78 -5.63
C LEU A 470 0.14 4.55 -4.12
N GLY A 471 0.06 3.30 -3.69
CA GLY A 471 0.19 2.89 -2.29
C GLY A 471 1.58 2.34 -1.99
N LEU A 472 2.08 2.64 -0.79
CA LEU A 472 3.28 2.03 -0.22
C LEU A 472 2.89 1.11 0.94
N GLY A 473 3.59 -0.01 1.09
CA GLY A 473 3.46 -0.88 2.26
C GLY A 473 2.05 -1.45 2.43
N LEU A 474 1.38 -1.78 1.33
CA LEU A 474 0.00 -2.31 1.33
C LEU A 474 -1.00 -1.36 2.00
N ALA A 475 -0.89 -0.06 1.70
CA ALA A 475 -1.85 0.94 2.13
C ALA A 475 -3.28 0.46 1.87
N THR A 476 -4.11 0.51 2.91
CA THR A 476 -5.41 -0.16 2.93
C THR A 476 -6.55 0.86 2.99
N LEU A 477 -7.51 0.77 2.08
CA LEU A 477 -8.67 1.64 2.03
C LEU A 477 -9.90 0.88 2.54
N VAL A 478 -10.54 1.39 3.59
CA VAL A 478 -11.75 0.82 4.20
C VAL A 478 -12.92 1.78 3.95
N PRO A 479 -13.90 1.43 3.09
CA PRO A 479 -15.09 2.24 2.95
C PRO A 479 -16.01 2.08 4.16
N ASP A 480 -16.33 3.19 4.81
CA ASP A 480 -17.33 3.24 5.86
C ASP A 480 -18.73 3.45 5.26
N ASN A 481 -19.77 3.14 6.04
CA ASN A 481 -21.17 3.45 5.69
C ASN A 481 -21.66 2.84 4.35
N GLY A 482 -20.97 1.83 3.81
CA GLY A 482 -21.36 1.12 2.59
C GLY A 482 -21.10 1.92 1.30
N VAL A 483 -20.23 2.93 1.34
CA VAL A 483 -19.81 3.66 0.13
C VAL A 483 -18.89 2.79 -0.74
N THR A 484 -18.80 3.09 -2.02
CA THR A 484 -17.68 2.59 -2.84
C THR A 484 -16.40 3.29 -2.39
N ALA A 485 -15.30 2.57 -2.15
CA ALA A 485 -14.05 3.17 -1.69
C ALA A 485 -13.44 4.08 -2.76
N MET A 486 -13.42 3.64 -4.02
CA MET A 486 -12.86 4.40 -5.13
C MET A 486 -13.63 4.21 -6.43
N THR A 487 -13.84 5.31 -7.15
CA THR A 487 -14.33 5.32 -8.53
C THR A 487 -13.31 5.99 -9.43
N VAL A 488 -13.06 5.39 -10.59
CA VAL A 488 -12.29 5.97 -11.69
C VAL A 488 -13.25 6.36 -12.80
N ALA A 489 -13.17 7.58 -13.31
CA ALA A 489 -13.99 8.02 -14.45
C ALA A 489 -13.58 7.30 -15.75
N ASP A 490 -14.40 7.42 -16.81
CA ASP A 490 -14.08 6.90 -18.15
C ASP A 490 -13.03 7.78 -18.86
N VAL A 491 -11.82 7.78 -18.33
CA VAL A 491 -10.70 8.63 -18.76
C VAL A 491 -9.45 7.83 -19.04
N ASP A 492 -8.59 8.38 -19.90
CA ASP A 492 -7.33 7.77 -20.28
C ASP A 492 -6.37 7.66 -19.09
N GLY A 493 -5.61 6.57 -19.08
CA GLY A 493 -4.30 6.52 -18.46
C GLY A 493 -4.29 6.58 -16.94
N VAL A 494 -5.38 6.36 -16.21
CA VAL A 494 -5.28 6.29 -14.75
C VAL A 494 -4.42 5.08 -14.34
N LYS A 495 -3.54 5.25 -13.36
CA LYS A 495 -2.73 4.16 -12.81
C LYS A 495 -3.03 4.01 -11.32
N VAL A 496 -3.65 2.89 -10.93
CA VAL A 496 -3.87 2.54 -9.52
C VAL A 496 -2.94 1.40 -9.16
N ALA A 497 -2.14 1.56 -8.11
CA ALA A 497 -1.07 0.64 -7.81
C ALA A 497 -0.84 0.44 -6.30
N GLY A 498 -0.68 -0.81 -5.85
CA GLY A 498 -0.20 -1.14 -4.50
C GLY A 498 -1.19 -0.84 -3.37
N LEU A 499 -2.48 -1.11 -3.60
CA LEU A 499 -3.56 -0.83 -2.64
C LEU A 499 -4.32 -2.10 -2.26
N LEU A 500 -4.70 -2.20 -1.00
CA LEU A 500 -5.68 -3.16 -0.51
C LEU A 500 -7.01 -2.43 -0.25
N PHE A 501 -8.08 -2.90 -0.87
CA PHE A 501 -9.45 -2.48 -0.60
C PHE A 501 -10.07 -3.47 0.39
N ASP A 502 -10.33 -3.04 1.61
CA ASP A 502 -10.81 -3.91 2.68
C ASP A 502 -12.24 -3.52 3.06
N ALA A 503 -13.19 -4.43 2.91
CA ALA A 503 -14.61 -4.12 3.06
C ALA A 503 -14.97 -3.72 4.50
N GLY A 504 -15.68 -2.60 4.65
CA GLY A 504 -16.28 -2.22 5.93
C GLY A 504 -17.45 -3.13 6.35
N THR A 505 -17.92 -2.92 7.58
CA THR A 505 -19.00 -3.71 8.20
C THR A 505 -20.35 -3.53 7.50
N VAL A 506 -20.59 -2.35 6.92
CA VAL A 506 -21.78 -2.03 6.14
C VAL A 506 -21.57 -2.43 4.68
N ASN A 507 -22.52 -3.17 4.12
CA ASN A 507 -22.40 -3.69 2.76
C ASN A 507 -22.23 -2.58 1.72
N SER A 508 -21.09 -2.58 1.04
CA SER A 508 -20.83 -1.71 -0.11
C SER A 508 -21.42 -2.32 -1.39
N ALA A 509 -22.02 -1.50 -2.26
CA ALA A 509 -22.52 -1.99 -3.54
C ALA A 509 -21.37 -2.53 -4.43
N SER A 510 -20.25 -1.82 -4.40
CA SER A 510 -18.95 -2.17 -5.00
C SER A 510 -17.83 -1.62 -4.11
N LEU A 511 -16.66 -2.26 -4.05
CA LEU A 511 -15.49 -1.65 -3.37
C LEU A 511 -14.76 -0.69 -4.32
N MET A 512 -14.63 -1.07 -5.60
CA MET A 512 -14.03 -0.24 -6.63
C MET A 512 -14.77 -0.34 -7.96
N GLU A 513 -14.90 0.79 -8.65
CA GLU A 513 -15.39 0.85 -10.03
C GLU A 513 -14.42 1.59 -10.96
N VAL A 514 -14.12 0.98 -12.11
CA VAL A 514 -13.30 1.58 -13.18
C VAL A 514 -14.18 1.89 -14.38
N GLY A 515 -14.46 3.17 -14.58
CA GLY A 515 -15.49 3.65 -15.48
C GLY A 515 -16.89 3.56 -14.86
N PRO A 516 -17.79 4.51 -15.16
CA PRO A 516 -19.21 4.41 -14.78
C PRO A 516 -19.91 3.31 -15.59
N SER A 517 -21.07 2.84 -15.09
CA SER A 517 -21.93 1.94 -15.87
C SER A 517 -22.30 2.55 -17.22
N GLY A 518 -22.21 1.76 -18.29
CA GLY A 518 -22.44 2.25 -19.66
C GLY A 518 -21.28 3.04 -20.26
N ALA A 519 -20.08 3.00 -19.65
CA ALA A 519 -18.84 3.52 -20.24
C ALA A 519 -18.67 3.06 -21.70
N GLY A 520 -18.33 4.01 -22.57
CA GLY A 520 -18.23 3.81 -24.02
C GLY A 520 -16.90 4.26 -24.61
N GLY A 521 -16.01 4.84 -23.80
CA GLY A 521 -14.68 5.24 -24.20
C GLY A 521 -13.82 4.06 -24.65
N LYS A 522 -12.95 4.32 -25.63
CA LYS A 522 -11.87 3.41 -26.03
C LYS A 522 -10.55 4.04 -25.63
N HIS A 523 -9.76 3.30 -24.87
CA HIS A 523 -8.55 3.81 -24.22
C HIS A 523 -7.28 3.07 -24.67
N ALA A 524 -7.30 2.40 -25.83
CA ALA A 524 -6.23 1.50 -26.27
C ALA A 524 -4.83 2.12 -26.30
N ALA A 525 -4.70 3.41 -26.61
CA ALA A 525 -3.40 4.11 -26.68
C ALA A 525 -2.83 4.46 -25.29
N ASN A 526 -3.69 4.68 -24.31
CA ASN A 526 -3.31 5.00 -22.94
C ASN A 526 -4.37 4.43 -21.97
N PRO A 527 -4.38 3.10 -21.78
CA PRO A 527 -5.43 2.47 -20.99
C PRO A 527 -5.29 2.82 -19.52
N THR A 528 -6.38 2.77 -18.77
CA THR A 528 -6.30 2.70 -17.31
C THR A 528 -5.68 1.36 -16.90
N SER A 529 -4.83 1.33 -15.87
CA SER A 529 -4.18 0.11 -15.40
C SER A 529 -4.18 -0.04 -13.89
N LEU A 530 -4.42 -1.27 -13.42
CA LEU A 530 -4.43 -1.67 -12.02
C LEU A 530 -3.24 -2.60 -11.76
N HIS A 531 -2.42 -2.31 -10.75
CA HIS A 531 -1.21 -3.08 -10.42
C HIS A 531 -1.17 -3.44 -8.94
N ASP A 532 -1.06 -4.71 -8.58
CA ASP A 532 -1.04 -5.12 -7.17
C ASP A 532 -2.21 -4.50 -6.38
N VAL A 533 -3.41 -4.60 -6.98
CA VAL A 533 -4.65 -4.11 -6.38
C VAL A 533 -5.40 -5.30 -5.80
N PHE A 534 -5.57 -5.28 -4.49
CA PHE A 534 -6.08 -6.40 -3.73
C PHE A 534 -7.40 -6.05 -3.07
N PHE A 535 -8.25 -7.04 -2.82
CA PHE A 535 -9.54 -6.88 -2.18
C PHE A 535 -9.72 -7.93 -1.10
N ARG A 536 -10.24 -7.51 0.05
CA ARG A 536 -10.58 -8.39 1.16
C ARG A 536 -12.00 -8.13 1.63
N VAL A 537 -12.77 -9.20 1.83
CA VAL A 537 -14.11 -9.15 2.44
C VAL A 537 -14.16 -10.09 3.65
N GLY A 538 -13.93 -9.54 4.84
CA GLY A 538 -13.84 -10.29 6.10
C GLY A 538 -12.41 -10.64 6.53
N GLY A 539 -12.25 -11.46 7.56
CA GLY A 539 -10.96 -11.96 8.06
C GLY A 539 -10.33 -11.09 9.15
N ALA A 540 -10.38 -9.76 8.99
CA ALA A 540 -9.97 -8.79 10.02
C ALA A 540 -11.17 -8.22 10.80
N GLY A 541 -12.25 -8.99 10.90
CA GLY A 541 -13.57 -8.55 11.35
C GLY A 541 -14.63 -8.72 10.26
N VAL A 542 -15.86 -8.28 10.53
CA VAL A 542 -16.96 -8.39 9.56
C VAL A 542 -16.74 -7.38 8.43
N GLY A 543 -16.64 -7.88 7.20
CA GLY A 543 -16.61 -7.06 5.98
C GLY A 543 -17.69 -7.53 5.00
N LYS A 544 -18.37 -6.60 4.32
CA LYS A 544 -19.44 -6.93 3.35
C LYS A 544 -19.35 -6.09 2.09
N ALA A 545 -19.47 -6.73 0.93
CA ALA A 545 -19.59 -6.03 -0.34
C ALA A 545 -20.35 -6.89 -1.35
N SER A 546 -21.31 -6.33 -2.06
CA SER A 546 -22.02 -7.08 -3.11
C SER A 546 -21.09 -7.43 -4.28
N LYS A 547 -20.21 -6.50 -4.66
CA LYS A 547 -19.17 -6.67 -5.69
C LYS A 547 -17.85 -6.13 -5.15
N SER A 548 -16.72 -6.77 -5.46
CA SER A 548 -15.42 -6.19 -5.09
C SER A 548 -14.92 -5.22 -6.16
N LEU A 549 -14.80 -5.67 -7.41
CA LEU A 549 -14.32 -4.86 -8.53
C LEU A 549 -15.28 -4.90 -9.72
N VAL A 550 -15.64 -3.73 -10.24
CA VAL A 550 -16.37 -3.58 -11.50
C VAL A 550 -15.51 -2.79 -12.50
N VAL A 551 -15.27 -3.37 -13.68
CA VAL A 551 -14.50 -2.77 -14.77
C VAL A 551 -15.41 -2.48 -15.95
N ASN A 552 -15.85 -1.24 -16.09
CA ASN A 552 -16.71 -0.78 -17.18
C ASN A 552 -15.92 -0.17 -18.34
N SER A 553 -14.83 0.55 -18.07
CA SER A 553 -14.01 1.14 -19.13
C SER A 553 -13.35 0.08 -20.02
N SER A 554 -13.28 0.37 -21.32
CA SER A 554 -12.59 -0.50 -22.28
C SER A 554 -11.08 -0.43 -22.11
N ASN A 555 -10.37 -1.45 -22.62
CA ASN A 555 -8.91 -1.54 -22.69
C ASN A 555 -8.17 -1.57 -21.33
N VAL A 556 -8.89 -1.63 -20.20
CA VAL A 556 -8.26 -1.67 -18.87
C VAL A 556 -7.29 -2.85 -18.78
N ILE A 557 -6.12 -2.58 -18.20
CA ILE A 557 -5.11 -3.61 -17.90
C ILE A 557 -5.14 -3.87 -16.41
N GLY A 558 -5.59 -5.05 -15.98
CA GLY A 558 -5.33 -5.54 -14.62
C GLY A 558 -4.08 -6.40 -14.62
N ASP A 559 -3.16 -6.09 -13.73
CA ASP A 559 -1.88 -6.76 -13.64
C ASP A 559 -1.54 -7.08 -12.19
N HIS A 560 -1.75 -8.34 -11.82
CA HIS A 560 -1.76 -8.87 -10.47
C HIS A 560 -2.90 -8.32 -9.62
N LEU A 561 -4.00 -9.08 -9.58
CA LEU A 561 -5.17 -8.80 -8.75
C LEU A 561 -5.45 -10.01 -7.87
N TRP A 562 -5.66 -9.78 -6.58
CA TRP A 562 -6.22 -10.79 -5.67
C TRP A 562 -7.50 -10.26 -5.06
N ILE A 563 -8.59 -10.94 -5.37
CA ILE A 563 -9.94 -10.55 -4.99
C ILE A 563 -10.49 -11.65 -4.10
N TRP A 564 -10.45 -11.44 -2.78
CA TRP A 564 -10.63 -12.51 -1.80
C TRP A 564 -11.80 -12.22 -0.85
N ARG A 565 -12.83 -13.07 -0.90
CA ARG A 565 -13.77 -13.18 0.22
C ARG A 565 -13.11 -14.09 1.27
N ALA A 566 -12.98 -13.61 2.50
CA ALA A 566 -12.21 -14.33 3.50
C ALA A 566 -12.79 -15.72 3.80
N ASP A 567 -11.94 -16.75 3.78
CA ASP A 567 -12.24 -18.13 4.20
C ASP A 567 -11.83 -18.43 5.65
N HIS A 568 -10.98 -17.58 6.24
CA HIS A 568 -10.52 -17.68 7.63
C HIS A 568 -10.28 -16.30 8.28
N GLY A 569 -10.06 -16.32 9.59
CA GLY A 569 -9.96 -15.12 10.43
C GLY A 569 -11.28 -14.72 11.06
N ASP A 570 -11.34 -13.53 11.63
CA ASP A 570 -12.50 -13.01 12.34
C ASP A 570 -13.58 -12.53 11.35
N GLY A 571 -14.85 -12.67 11.72
CA GLY A 571 -15.98 -12.17 10.93
C GLY A 571 -16.23 -12.94 9.63
N VAL A 572 -15.81 -14.21 9.55
CA VAL A 572 -16.02 -15.08 8.38
C VAL A 572 -17.21 -16.02 8.57
N GLY A 573 -17.95 -16.25 7.48
CA GLY A 573 -19.00 -17.24 7.39
C GLY A 573 -20.06 -16.86 6.35
N TRP A 574 -20.87 -17.84 5.93
CA TRP A 574 -21.81 -17.69 4.81
C TRP A 574 -22.75 -16.46 4.93
N ASN A 575 -23.22 -16.15 6.14
CA ASN A 575 -24.08 -15.00 6.40
C ASN A 575 -23.35 -13.83 7.09
N THR A 576 -22.04 -13.94 7.28
CA THR A 576 -21.22 -12.99 8.05
C THR A 576 -20.48 -12.03 7.12
N ASN A 577 -19.55 -12.52 6.29
CA ASN A 577 -18.81 -11.73 5.30
C ASN A 577 -19.40 -11.91 3.89
N THR A 578 -20.67 -11.55 3.75
CA THR A 578 -21.41 -11.78 2.51
C THR A 578 -20.79 -11.01 1.34
N ALA A 579 -20.51 -11.72 0.25
CA ALA A 579 -20.06 -11.13 -1.01
C ALA A 579 -20.51 -11.93 -2.22
N ALA A 580 -21.25 -11.30 -3.13
CA ALA A 580 -21.87 -12.00 -4.25
C ALA A 580 -20.86 -12.29 -5.37
N ASN A 581 -20.14 -11.27 -5.87
CA ASN A 581 -19.19 -11.42 -6.98
C ASN A 581 -17.85 -10.74 -6.69
N GLY A 582 -16.76 -11.36 -7.11
CA GLY A 582 -15.42 -10.78 -7.01
C GLY A 582 -15.19 -9.73 -8.08
N LEU A 583 -15.18 -10.17 -9.34
CA LEU A 583 -14.90 -9.34 -10.50
C LEU A 583 -16.05 -9.35 -11.50
N ILE A 584 -16.43 -8.16 -11.98
CA ILE A 584 -17.32 -8.00 -13.14
C ILE A 584 -16.63 -7.13 -14.19
N VAL A 585 -16.42 -7.66 -15.39
CA VAL A 585 -15.82 -6.95 -16.52
C VAL A 585 -16.88 -6.70 -17.59
N ASN A 586 -17.27 -5.44 -17.76
CA ASN A 586 -18.20 -4.99 -18.81
C ASN A 586 -17.48 -4.34 -20.00
N GLY A 587 -16.32 -3.72 -19.76
CA GLY A 587 -15.53 -3.05 -20.80
C GLY A 587 -14.99 -3.99 -21.87
N ALA A 588 -14.89 -3.50 -23.10
CA ALA A 588 -14.30 -4.25 -24.21
C ALA A 588 -12.76 -4.25 -24.13
N ASP A 589 -12.11 -5.26 -24.70
CA ASP A 589 -10.65 -5.35 -24.87
C ASP A 589 -9.86 -5.24 -23.55
N VAL A 590 -10.49 -5.59 -22.42
CA VAL A 590 -9.85 -5.64 -21.11
C VAL A 590 -8.86 -6.81 -21.07
N THR A 591 -7.68 -6.59 -20.49
CA THR A 591 -6.65 -7.61 -20.35
C THR A 591 -6.29 -7.79 -18.88
N MET A 592 -6.26 -9.04 -18.41
CA MET A 592 -5.91 -9.41 -17.05
C MET A 592 -4.66 -10.32 -17.06
N TYR A 593 -3.66 -9.98 -16.26
CA TYR A 593 -2.50 -10.82 -15.97
C TYR A 593 -2.51 -11.16 -14.48
N GLY A 594 -2.39 -12.44 -14.12
CA GLY A 594 -2.26 -12.84 -12.73
C GLY A 594 -3.53 -12.54 -11.94
N LEU A 595 -4.65 -13.13 -12.38
CA LEU A 595 -5.96 -12.90 -11.76
C LEU A 595 -6.27 -14.01 -10.76
N PHE A 596 -6.38 -13.65 -9.48
CA PHE A 596 -6.71 -14.53 -8.37
C PHE A 596 -8.06 -14.08 -7.78
N VAL A 597 -9.09 -14.92 -7.80
CA VAL A 597 -10.43 -14.56 -7.29
C VAL A 597 -11.04 -15.72 -6.52
N GLU A 598 -11.42 -15.53 -5.26
CA GLU A 598 -11.69 -16.65 -4.36
C GLU A 598 -12.90 -16.45 -3.43
N HIS A 599 -13.62 -17.55 -3.19
CA HIS A 599 -14.64 -17.78 -2.17
C HIS A 599 -15.93 -16.94 -2.20
N TYR A 600 -16.25 -16.26 -3.29
CA TYR A 600 -17.51 -15.52 -3.44
C TYR A 600 -18.74 -16.45 -3.49
N GLN A 601 -19.89 -15.92 -3.07
CA GLN A 601 -21.13 -16.69 -2.91
C GLN A 601 -21.84 -17.00 -4.24
N GLN A 602 -21.57 -16.23 -5.29
CA GLN A 602 -22.06 -16.46 -6.64
C GLN A 602 -20.89 -16.63 -7.61
N TYR A 603 -21.03 -16.16 -8.86
CA TYR A 603 -19.92 -16.17 -9.82
C TYR A 603 -18.73 -15.36 -9.27
N GLN A 604 -17.55 -15.98 -9.27
CA GLN A 604 -16.33 -15.35 -8.77
C GLN A 604 -15.91 -14.24 -9.74
N THR A 605 -15.88 -14.58 -11.03
CA THR A 605 -15.61 -13.66 -12.14
C THR A 605 -16.73 -13.72 -13.18
N ILE A 606 -17.22 -12.55 -13.60
CA ILE A 606 -18.18 -12.39 -14.72
C ILE A 606 -17.53 -11.51 -15.79
N TRP A 607 -17.54 -11.97 -17.04
CA TRP A 607 -16.99 -11.26 -18.19
C TRP A 607 -18.05 -11.03 -19.27
N ASN A 608 -18.48 -9.79 -19.42
CA ASN A 608 -19.52 -9.37 -20.37
C ASN A 608 -18.94 -8.62 -21.60
N GLY A 609 -17.72 -8.10 -21.50
CA GLY A 609 -17.07 -7.36 -22.59
C GLY A 609 -16.43 -8.25 -23.66
N ASN A 610 -16.53 -7.85 -24.93
CA ASN A 610 -15.85 -8.51 -26.05
C ASN A 610 -14.34 -8.21 -26.06
N GLY A 611 -13.55 -9.09 -26.69
CA GLY A 611 -12.10 -8.93 -26.85
C GLY A 611 -11.30 -9.17 -25.56
N GLY A 612 -11.96 -9.68 -24.51
CA GLY A 612 -11.34 -9.90 -23.22
C GLY A 612 -10.21 -10.93 -23.27
N ARG A 613 -9.13 -10.68 -22.53
CA ARG A 613 -7.99 -11.59 -22.43
C ARG A 613 -7.59 -11.84 -20.98
N THR A 614 -7.40 -13.10 -20.60
CA THR A 614 -6.89 -13.48 -19.28
C THR A 614 -5.65 -14.36 -19.41
N TYR A 615 -4.54 -13.93 -18.83
CA TYR A 615 -3.32 -14.71 -18.72
C TYR A 615 -3.09 -15.06 -17.27
N PHE A 616 -3.18 -16.35 -16.97
CA PHE A 616 -3.26 -16.90 -15.63
C PHE A 616 -4.56 -16.54 -14.90
N TYR A 617 -5.28 -17.58 -14.45
CA TYR A 617 -6.37 -17.47 -13.50
C TYR A 617 -6.21 -18.50 -12.39
N GLN A 618 -6.42 -18.10 -11.14
CA GLN A 618 -6.53 -19.00 -10.00
C GLN A 618 -7.81 -18.68 -9.23
N ASN A 619 -8.50 -19.73 -8.82
CA ASN A 619 -9.71 -19.63 -8.02
C ASN A 619 -9.82 -20.79 -7.02
N GLU A 620 -10.38 -20.47 -5.87
CA GLU A 620 -11.03 -21.41 -4.98
C GLU A 620 -12.51 -21.06 -4.80
N MET A 621 -13.37 -22.07 -4.87
CA MET A 621 -14.81 -21.95 -4.61
C MET A 621 -15.07 -21.66 -3.11
N PRO A 622 -16.23 -21.09 -2.71
CA PRO A 622 -16.50 -20.85 -1.29
C PRO A 622 -16.48 -22.18 -0.54
N TYR A 623 -15.79 -22.25 0.60
CA TYR A 623 -15.72 -23.48 1.40
C TYR A 623 -17.00 -23.72 2.20
N ASP A 624 -17.73 -22.64 2.45
CA ASP A 624 -18.77 -22.51 3.44
C ASP A 624 -20.24 -22.47 2.95
N PRO A 625 -20.61 -22.91 1.72
CA PRO A 625 -22.02 -23.21 1.43
C PRO A 625 -22.59 -24.19 2.47
N PRO A 626 -23.71 -23.87 3.14
CA PRO A 626 -24.24 -24.73 4.20
C PRO A 626 -24.82 -26.03 3.65
N ASP A 627 -25.42 -25.98 2.47
CA ASP A 627 -25.95 -27.13 1.74
C ASP A 627 -26.08 -26.81 0.25
N GLN A 628 -26.40 -27.82 -0.55
CA GLN A 628 -26.56 -27.66 -1.99
C GLN A 628 -27.69 -26.69 -2.35
N GLY A 629 -28.80 -26.67 -1.59
CA GLY A 629 -29.96 -25.83 -1.85
C GLY A 629 -29.66 -24.35 -1.67
N ALA A 630 -28.81 -24.01 -0.70
CA ALA A 630 -28.31 -22.65 -0.49
C ALA A 630 -27.36 -22.16 -1.59
N TRP A 631 -26.77 -23.07 -2.36
CA TRP A 631 -25.83 -22.76 -3.44
C TRP A 631 -26.25 -23.39 -4.77
N MET A 632 -27.43 -22.96 -5.23
CA MET A 632 -27.94 -23.23 -6.58
C MET A 632 -27.97 -21.94 -7.41
N ASN A 633 -27.74 -22.06 -8.70
CA ASN A 633 -28.00 -21.02 -9.70
C ASN A 633 -29.12 -21.49 -10.63
N GLY A 634 -30.36 -21.20 -10.26
CA GLY A 634 -31.54 -21.79 -10.91
C GLY A 634 -31.51 -23.32 -10.77
N ASN A 635 -31.45 -24.03 -11.90
CA ASN A 635 -31.35 -25.49 -11.93
C ASN A 635 -29.89 -26.00 -11.94
N THR A 636 -28.90 -25.11 -11.94
CA THR A 636 -27.47 -25.46 -11.97
C THR A 636 -26.94 -25.55 -10.55
N GLN A 637 -26.17 -26.61 -10.24
CA GLN A 637 -25.51 -26.76 -8.96
C GLN A 637 -24.32 -25.79 -8.85
N GLY A 638 -24.38 -24.86 -7.90
CA GLY A 638 -23.36 -23.84 -7.69
C GLY A 638 -23.25 -22.79 -8.80
N TYR A 639 -22.21 -21.97 -8.68
CA TYR A 639 -21.85 -20.91 -9.63
C TYR A 639 -20.44 -21.17 -10.14
N ALA A 640 -20.21 -20.90 -11.43
CA ALA A 640 -18.90 -21.06 -12.03
C ALA A 640 -17.87 -20.08 -11.41
N ALA A 641 -16.62 -20.49 -11.37
CA ALA A 641 -15.50 -19.61 -11.05
C ALA A 641 -15.33 -18.51 -12.10
N TYR A 642 -15.52 -18.83 -13.38
CA TYR A 642 -15.39 -17.86 -14.46
C TYR A 642 -16.57 -17.99 -15.42
N LYS A 643 -17.37 -16.92 -15.51
CA LYS A 643 -18.52 -16.82 -16.41
C LYS A 643 -18.23 -15.85 -17.55
N VAL A 644 -18.24 -16.32 -18.79
CA VAL A 644 -18.30 -15.43 -19.97
C VAL A 644 -19.76 -15.26 -20.36
N GLY A 645 -20.22 -14.01 -20.50
CA GLY A 645 -21.59 -13.63 -20.82
C GLY A 645 -22.08 -14.23 -22.15
N PRO A 646 -23.38 -14.56 -22.28
CA PRO A 646 -23.91 -15.25 -23.45
C PRO A 646 -23.81 -14.43 -24.76
N ASN A 647 -23.68 -13.10 -24.65
CA ASN A 647 -23.57 -12.20 -25.80
C ASN A 647 -22.12 -11.91 -26.22
N VAL A 648 -21.14 -12.51 -25.53
CA VAL A 648 -19.72 -12.34 -25.87
C VAL A 648 -19.37 -13.20 -27.07
N THR A 649 -18.76 -12.58 -28.07
CA THR A 649 -18.37 -13.23 -29.33
C THR A 649 -16.86 -13.44 -29.44
N SER A 650 -16.06 -12.70 -28.65
CA SER A 650 -14.61 -12.81 -28.60
C SER A 650 -14.12 -12.75 -27.16
N HIS A 651 -13.39 -13.77 -26.73
CA HIS A 651 -12.72 -13.83 -25.42
C HIS A 651 -11.62 -14.90 -25.48
N GLU A 652 -10.49 -14.69 -24.82
CA GLU A 652 -9.41 -15.69 -24.82
C GLU A 652 -8.70 -15.78 -23.47
N ALA A 653 -8.48 -16.99 -22.96
CA ALA A 653 -7.84 -17.19 -21.67
C ALA A 653 -6.81 -18.33 -21.67
N TRP A 654 -5.72 -18.16 -20.90
CA TRP A 654 -4.60 -19.10 -20.84
C TRP A 654 -4.19 -19.44 -19.41
N GLY A 655 -4.09 -20.73 -19.09
CA GLY A 655 -3.60 -21.23 -17.80
C GLY A 655 -4.57 -20.91 -16.67
N LEU A 656 -5.67 -21.66 -16.55
CA LEU A 656 -6.73 -21.41 -15.58
C LEU A 656 -6.86 -22.56 -14.57
N GLY A 657 -6.87 -22.24 -13.27
CA GLY A 657 -7.14 -23.17 -12.18
C GLY A 657 -8.41 -22.82 -11.42
N SER A 658 -9.21 -23.83 -11.06
CA SER A 658 -10.31 -23.68 -10.10
C SER A 658 -10.40 -24.87 -9.16
N TYR A 659 -10.41 -24.60 -7.86
CA TYR A 659 -10.30 -25.60 -6.81
C TYR A 659 -11.53 -25.57 -5.91
N CYS A 660 -11.92 -26.73 -5.35
CA CYS A 660 -12.96 -26.79 -4.32
C CYS A 660 -12.44 -27.45 -3.03
N TYR A 661 -12.92 -26.94 -1.90
CA TYR A 661 -12.73 -27.51 -0.57
C TYR A 661 -13.99 -27.22 0.26
N PHE A 662 -15.13 -27.83 -0.10
CA PHE A 662 -16.41 -27.62 0.58
C PHE A 662 -16.42 -28.26 1.97
N ASN A 663 -15.61 -27.76 2.91
CA ASN A 663 -15.37 -28.38 4.20
C ASN A 663 -16.56 -28.27 5.16
N VAL A 664 -17.40 -27.24 5.02
CA VAL A 664 -18.64 -27.10 5.80
C VAL A 664 -19.64 -28.16 5.38
N ASN A 665 -19.76 -28.44 4.08
CA ASN A 665 -20.60 -29.52 3.57
C ASN A 665 -19.97 -30.20 2.34
N PRO A 666 -19.23 -31.31 2.55
CA PRO A 666 -18.55 -32.02 1.46
C PRO A 666 -19.47 -32.64 0.40
N GLY A 667 -20.80 -32.69 0.66
CA GLY A 667 -21.81 -33.13 -0.30
C GLY A 667 -22.18 -32.08 -1.34
N VAL A 668 -21.68 -30.85 -1.22
CA VAL A 668 -21.89 -29.78 -2.20
C VAL A 668 -21.14 -30.09 -3.50
N VAL A 669 -21.82 -29.83 -4.61
CA VAL A 669 -21.33 -30.02 -5.97
C VAL A 669 -21.36 -28.69 -6.71
N ALA A 670 -20.28 -28.36 -7.40
CA ALA A 670 -20.26 -27.37 -8.46
C ALA A 670 -20.40 -28.07 -9.81
N ALA A 671 -21.41 -27.69 -10.60
CA ALA A 671 -21.66 -28.32 -11.89
C ALA A 671 -20.49 -28.12 -12.87
N ARG A 672 -19.77 -26.99 -12.76
CA ARG A 672 -18.65 -26.63 -13.63
C ARG A 672 -17.77 -25.56 -12.99
N ALA A 673 -16.48 -25.54 -13.30
CA ALA A 673 -15.59 -24.43 -12.92
C ALA A 673 -15.71 -23.23 -13.87
N PHE A 674 -15.82 -23.48 -15.18
CA PHE A 674 -15.91 -22.42 -16.19
C PHE A 674 -17.23 -22.51 -16.96
N GLU A 675 -17.88 -21.39 -17.22
CA GLU A 675 -19.15 -21.31 -17.94
C GLU A 675 -19.06 -20.26 -19.05
N VAL A 676 -19.20 -20.67 -20.30
CA VAL A 676 -18.95 -19.79 -21.46
C VAL A 676 -19.94 -20.06 -22.60
N PRO A 677 -20.23 -19.10 -23.49
CA PRO A 677 -21.01 -19.38 -24.68
C PRO A 677 -20.24 -20.30 -25.63
N ASP A 678 -20.96 -21.14 -26.37
CA ASP A 678 -20.40 -21.93 -27.46
C ASP A 678 -20.27 -21.02 -28.70
N THR A 679 -19.13 -20.33 -28.80
CA THR A 679 -18.86 -19.38 -29.88
C THR A 679 -17.40 -19.51 -30.31
N PRO A 680 -17.08 -19.64 -31.61
CA PRO A 680 -15.71 -19.90 -32.06
C PRO A 680 -14.65 -18.89 -31.60
N GLY A 681 -15.05 -17.64 -31.34
CA GLY A 681 -14.16 -16.59 -30.84
C GLY A 681 -13.95 -16.58 -29.32
N VAL A 682 -14.62 -17.45 -28.57
CA VAL A 682 -14.47 -17.60 -27.11
C VAL A 682 -13.64 -18.85 -26.84
N ARG A 683 -12.34 -18.66 -26.55
CA ARG A 683 -11.34 -19.73 -26.50
C ARG A 683 -10.63 -19.79 -25.15
N PHE A 684 -10.43 -21.00 -24.63
CA PHE A 684 -9.78 -21.25 -23.36
C PHE A 684 -8.68 -22.29 -23.55
N HIS A 685 -7.52 -22.03 -22.95
CA HIS A 685 -6.33 -22.85 -23.08
C HIS A 685 -5.82 -23.23 -21.70
N HIS A 686 -5.53 -24.53 -21.51
CA HIS A 686 -4.86 -25.09 -20.35
C HIS A 686 -5.62 -24.83 -19.04
N MET A 687 -6.68 -25.60 -18.83
CA MET A 687 -7.54 -25.53 -17.65
C MET A 687 -7.30 -26.71 -16.74
N VAL A 688 -7.29 -26.48 -15.44
CA VAL A 688 -7.19 -27.50 -14.38
C VAL A 688 -8.25 -27.29 -13.31
N THR A 689 -8.89 -28.38 -12.87
CA THR A 689 -9.76 -28.38 -11.69
C THR A 689 -9.31 -29.42 -10.67
N VAL A 690 -9.42 -29.07 -9.38
CA VAL A 690 -8.95 -29.92 -8.27
C VAL A 690 -9.98 -29.92 -7.13
N SER A 691 -10.25 -31.10 -6.56
CA SER A 691 -10.94 -31.22 -5.28
C SER A 691 -9.91 -31.45 -4.19
N LEU A 692 -9.67 -30.43 -3.36
CA LEU A 692 -8.61 -30.44 -2.36
C LEU A 692 -8.92 -31.50 -1.29
N GLY A 693 -8.06 -32.51 -1.17
CA GLY A 693 -8.30 -33.65 -0.28
C GLY A 693 -9.51 -34.51 -0.63
N GLY A 694 -10.18 -34.28 -1.77
CA GLY A 694 -11.45 -34.92 -2.11
C GLY A 694 -12.67 -34.32 -1.41
N THR A 695 -12.54 -33.13 -0.85
CA THR A 695 -13.61 -32.44 -0.13
C THR A 695 -14.47 -31.63 -1.09
N GLY A 696 -15.61 -32.18 -1.49
CA GLY A 696 -16.49 -31.59 -2.50
C GLY A 696 -16.21 -32.07 -3.92
N THR A 697 -17.07 -31.67 -4.85
CA THR A 697 -16.98 -32.07 -6.26
C THR A 697 -17.11 -30.90 -7.21
N ILE A 698 -16.24 -30.87 -8.22
CA ILE A 698 -16.46 -30.10 -9.46
C ILE A 698 -16.78 -31.12 -10.56
N SER A 699 -18.00 -31.11 -11.10
CA SER A 699 -18.43 -32.12 -12.07
C SER A 699 -17.73 -31.98 -13.41
N HIS A 700 -17.52 -30.73 -13.87
CA HIS A 700 -16.91 -30.44 -15.16
C HIS A 700 -15.87 -29.31 -15.09
N VAL A 701 -14.86 -29.38 -15.95
CA VAL A 701 -13.87 -28.29 -16.07
C VAL A 701 -14.56 -27.05 -16.66
N ILE A 702 -15.18 -27.19 -17.83
CA ILE A 702 -15.85 -26.09 -18.53
C ILE A 702 -17.16 -26.58 -19.13
N ASN A 703 -18.23 -25.80 -18.97
CA ASN A 703 -19.57 -26.16 -19.43
C ASN A 703 -19.96 -27.58 -19.02
N ASN A 704 -19.99 -28.52 -19.97
CA ASN A 704 -20.32 -29.94 -19.75
C ASN A 704 -19.13 -30.85 -20.14
N THR A 705 -17.90 -30.33 -20.13
CA THR A 705 -16.69 -30.97 -20.67
C THR A 705 -15.57 -31.00 -19.63
N GLY A 706 -14.81 -32.10 -19.62
CA GLY A 706 -13.77 -32.37 -18.61
C GLY A 706 -14.35 -32.81 -17.27
N GLY A 707 -13.48 -33.20 -16.34
CA GLY A 707 -13.87 -33.64 -14.99
C GLY A 707 -14.34 -35.10 -14.89
N PRO A 708 -14.86 -35.52 -13.72
CA PRO A 708 -14.99 -34.71 -12.50
C PRO A 708 -13.69 -34.59 -11.71
N SER A 709 -13.58 -33.57 -10.86
CA SER A 709 -12.62 -33.49 -9.76
C SER A 709 -13.37 -33.77 -8.45
N ASN A 710 -13.18 -34.96 -7.88
CA ASN A 710 -14.01 -35.47 -6.76
C ASN A 710 -13.24 -36.35 -5.75
N SER A 711 -11.91 -36.38 -5.82
CA SER A 711 -11.08 -37.10 -4.85
C SER A 711 -9.71 -36.44 -4.75
N GLY A 712 -9.00 -36.65 -3.64
CA GLY A 712 -7.70 -36.01 -3.38
C GLY A 712 -6.58 -36.39 -4.36
N ASN A 713 -6.78 -37.43 -5.18
CA ASN A 713 -5.81 -37.89 -6.18
C ASN A 713 -6.26 -37.58 -7.62
N ASN A 714 -7.41 -36.92 -7.81
CA ASN A 714 -7.97 -36.65 -9.13
C ASN A 714 -7.82 -35.16 -9.48
N VAL A 715 -6.88 -34.89 -10.40
CA VAL A 715 -6.69 -33.60 -11.06
C VAL A 715 -7.25 -33.71 -12.47
N ALA A 716 -8.24 -32.89 -12.81
CA ALA A 716 -8.86 -32.90 -14.13
C ALA A 716 -8.29 -31.77 -14.99
N ASN A 717 -7.67 -32.13 -16.11
CA ASN A 717 -7.08 -31.18 -17.05
C ASN A 717 -7.89 -31.12 -18.36
N LEU A 718 -7.97 -29.94 -18.96
CA LEU A 718 -8.51 -29.73 -20.30
C LEU A 718 -7.63 -28.75 -21.08
N VAL A 719 -7.10 -29.18 -22.22
CA VAL A 719 -6.07 -28.42 -22.94
C VAL A 719 -6.67 -27.24 -23.73
N ASN A 720 -7.80 -27.43 -24.41
CA ASN A 720 -8.44 -26.39 -25.21
C ASN A 720 -9.97 -26.47 -25.08
N TYR A 721 -10.65 -25.34 -25.29
CA TYR A 721 -12.11 -25.26 -25.43
C TYR A 721 -12.55 -23.98 -26.19
N PRO A 722 -13.60 -24.04 -27.03
CA PRO A 722 -14.13 -25.26 -27.61
C PRO A 722 -13.07 -26.01 -28.43
#